data_AF-A0A7H8HGZ2-F1
#
_entry.id   AF-A0A7H8HGZ2-F1
#
_cell.length_a   1.000
_cell.length_b   1.000
_cell.length_c   1.000
_cell.angle_alpha   90.00
_cell.angle_beta   90.00
_cell.angle_gamma   90.00
#
_symmetry.space_group_name_H-M   'P 1'
#
loop_
_entity.id
_entity.type
_entity.pdbx_description
1 polymer ?
#
loop_
_entity_poly.entity_id
_entity_poly.type
_entity_poly.pdbx_seq_one_letter_code
_entity_poly.pdbx_strand_id
1 'polypeptide(L)'
;MPRLPLPRTRRARLTALGAVVAVLAAATVLWATRDTAPPAVPTQDALLDLPAAPGSAEQVKIDTTTYLPTTVPAPAVLLAHGFGGDKNSVADDARELARKGFVVMTWSARGFGKSTGKIGLNDPDGEVADASRLIDRLVAQHQVTLDAKGDPEIAVTGASYGGALSLLLAGTDKRVDAIAPVITYNDLAQGLVPNAATPATTAPGTPSAGAFATDGVFKKSWAGIFFSAGSGAAASGSPSAEAPEAGQATDTGSTGAAGTAAAALPAAPQGAGGPRGGPADPCGRFTAAVCRAYTELGTTGQASQASVDLLRRVSPASVTNRITVPTLLVQGESDTLFGLDQSDANARQITAAGGKVKTVWYTGGHDGGKPGPQLRAKIADFLWTAVTGGDPGTGFSYDVQGTLRANGTPSVRTVNAAAYPGLTGPATERRLLALTGPAQPVVRPAGANPAAVSGIPGLNGVASSSARLGALFSNDPPGQAAQFTTAPVDGQLVISGSSTVRLQVAADPAHPQPDAVLFAKLYDVGQDGSRVLPANAIAPFRVSGLPADGTPVDVTVTLPGIVRPIEGGHALRLVVGTTDQGYAAPAAPAVFRIGLAGGGTALAVPVVPGKSVGSPAPIGQLVGIGVTLAIGLAAVLFAALRRRRATDVDPGLAGTPLVIEGLRKQYAGGFVAVKDLSFRVEPGQVLGLLGPNGAGKTTTLRMLMGLITPTAGSIRVFGHKIAPGAPVLSRIGSFVEGSGFLPHLSGRANLELYWASTGRPAEKAHFAEALEIAGLGSAVERRVRTYSQGMRQRLAIAQAMLGLPELMVLDEPTNGLDPPQIHQMREVLKRYAATGRTVVVSSHLLAEVEQTCTHVVVMHRGSLVASGEVGELAAAGGEATFRVDDPAAAAAALKALSGVTDVDVEGELVHANLGELPRAEGVAALVRAGVAVEQAGPRRRLEDAFLQLVGEES
;
A
#
# COMPACT_ATOMS: atom_id res chain seq x y z
N MET A 1 12.26 0.31 -19.87
CA MET A 1 10.79 0.19 -19.99
C MET A 1 10.42 0.09 -21.47
N PRO A 2 9.78 -1.00 -21.94
CA PRO A 2 9.35 -1.08 -23.33
C PRO A 2 8.11 -0.19 -23.54
N ARG A 3 8.12 0.64 -24.58
CA ARG A 3 6.96 1.47 -24.97
C ARG A 3 5.86 0.57 -25.55
N LEU A 4 4.75 0.42 -24.82
CA LEU A 4 3.56 -0.29 -25.29
C LEU A 4 2.94 0.44 -26.51
N PRO A 5 2.56 -0.27 -27.60
CA PRO A 5 2.03 0.36 -28.81
C PRO A 5 0.54 0.68 -28.65
N LEU A 6 0.16 1.94 -28.90
CA LEU A 6 -1.24 2.40 -28.85
C LEU A 6 -2.06 1.91 -30.07
N PRO A 7 -3.37 1.64 -29.94
CA PRO A 7 -4.23 1.16 -31.03
C PRO A 7 -4.39 2.15 -32.20
N ARG A 8 -4.63 1.65 -33.43
CA ARG A 8 -4.55 2.41 -34.70
C ARG A 8 -5.86 3.02 -35.25
N THR A 9 -7.03 2.80 -34.66
CA THR A 9 -8.29 3.42 -35.14
C THR A 9 -8.84 4.43 -34.13
N ARG A 10 -9.50 5.50 -34.60
CA ARG A 10 -10.05 6.57 -33.73
C ARG A 10 -11.03 6.01 -32.69
N ARG A 11 -11.87 5.04 -33.07
CA ARG A 11 -12.78 4.31 -32.16
C ARG A 11 -12.05 3.37 -31.16
N ALA A 12 -10.98 2.70 -31.58
CA ALA A 12 -10.18 1.86 -30.66
C ALA A 12 -9.34 2.69 -29.68
N ARG A 13 -8.89 3.88 -30.10
CA ARG A 13 -8.24 4.85 -29.20
C ARG A 13 -9.23 5.43 -28.21
N LEU A 14 -10.45 5.78 -28.63
CA LEU A 14 -11.50 6.29 -27.73
C LEU A 14 -12.00 5.23 -26.74
N THR A 15 -12.06 3.95 -27.12
CA THR A 15 -12.45 2.86 -26.21
C THR A 15 -11.32 2.46 -25.27
N ALA A 16 -10.07 2.41 -25.72
CA ALA A 16 -8.92 2.18 -24.83
C ALA A 16 -8.68 3.37 -23.89
N LEU A 17 -8.82 4.61 -24.39
CA LEU A 17 -8.79 5.81 -23.56
C LEU A 17 -9.99 5.82 -22.61
N GLY A 18 -11.18 5.44 -23.07
CA GLY A 18 -12.38 5.32 -22.23
C GLY A 18 -12.23 4.27 -21.13
N ALA A 19 -11.59 3.13 -21.41
CA ALA A 19 -11.29 2.11 -20.40
C ALA A 19 -10.21 2.56 -19.41
N VAL A 20 -9.15 3.21 -19.88
CA VAL A 20 -8.10 3.78 -19.02
C VAL A 20 -8.67 4.93 -18.18
N VAL A 21 -9.49 5.80 -18.76
CA VAL A 21 -10.19 6.87 -18.05
C VAL A 21 -11.21 6.29 -17.10
N ALA A 22 -11.93 5.22 -17.42
CA ALA A 22 -12.85 4.56 -16.49
C ALA A 22 -12.12 3.87 -15.34
N VAL A 23 -10.95 3.27 -15.58
CA VAL A 23 -10.11 2.67 -14.52
C VAL A 23 -9.45 3.75 -13.68
N LEU A 24 -8.94 4.83 -14.28
CA LEU A 24 -8.41 5.98 -13.57
C LEU A 24 -9.50 6.74 -12.83
N ALA A 25 -10.71 6.86 -13.39
CA ALA A 25 -11.88 7.44 -12.76
C ALA A 25 -12.38 6.55 -11.62
N ALA A 26 -12.43 5.22 -11.79
CA ALA A 26 -12.77 4.29 -10.72
C ALA A 26 -11.70 4.31 -9.62
N ALA A 27 -10.41 4.39 -9.97
CA ALA A 27 -9.31 4.49 -9.02
C ALA A 27 -9.27 5.86 -8.32
N THR A 28 -9.55 6.95 -9.02
CA THR A 28 -9.65 8.30 -8.43
C THR A 28 -10.94 8.48 -7.67
N VAL A 29 -12.05 7.86 -8.05
CA VAL A 29 -13.26 7.78 -7.23
C VAL A 29 -12.97 6.96 -5.98
N LEU A 30 -12.37 5.76 -6.09
CA LEU A 30 -11.98 4.95 -4.91
C LEU A 30 -10.97 5.66 -4.00
N TRP A 31 -10.06 6.44 -4.57
CA TRP A 31 -9.08 7.23 -3.83
C TRP A 31 -9.71 8.50 -3.23
N ALA A 32 -10.56 9.21 -3.97
CA ALA A 32 -11.28 10.39 -3.50
C ALA A 32 -12.41 10.05 -2.51
N THR A 33 -12.98 8.85 -2.58
CA THR A 33 -13.96 8.34 -1.60
C THR A 33 -13.31 7.80 -0.33
N ARG A 34 -11.97 7.68 -0.27
CA ARG A 34 -11.27 7.41 1.00
C ARG A 34 -11.18 8.65 1.88
N ASP A 35 -11.19 9.85 1.29
CA ASP A 35 -11.05 11.14 1.97
C ASP A 35 -12.28 12.04 1.83
N THR A 36 -13.49 11.47 1.74
CA THR A 36 -14.67 12.29 2.07
C THR A 36 -14.66 12.51 3.57
N ALA A 37 -14.30 13.73 4.00
CA ALA A 37 -14.43 14.14 5.39
C ALA A 37 -15.80 13.67 5.90
N PRO A 38 -15.86 12.93 7.02
CA PRO A 38 -17.11 12.35 7.48
C PRO A 38 -18.14 13.45 7.68
N PRO A 39 -19.43 13.17 7.42
CA PRO A 39 -20.48 14.18 7.47
C PRO A 39 -20.43 14.94 8.79
N ALA A 40 -20.64 16.26 8.70
CA ALA A 40 -20.64 17.14 9.86
C ALA A 40 -21.75 16.71 10.84
N VAL A 41 -21.39 16.57 12.11
CA VAL A 41 -22.32 16.23 13.19
C VAL A 41 -22.84 17.53 13.80
N PRO A 42 -24.15 17.83 13.72
CA PRO A 42 -24.73 19.01 14.37
C PRO A 42 -24.54 18.97 15.89
N THR A 43 -24.25 20.12 16.50
CA THR A 43 -24.04 20.24 17.94
C THR A 43 -24.91 21.34 18.56
N GLN A 44 -25.32 21.13 19.81
CA GLN A 44 -26.05 22.11 20.63
C GLN A 44 -25.31 22.32 21.94
N ASP A 45 -24.73 23.49 22.15
CA ASP A 45 -24.12 23.87 23.42
C ASP A 45 -25.17 24.47 24.37
N ALA A 46 -25.07 24.14 25.65
CA ALA A 46 -25.92 24.73 26.69
C ALA A 46 -25.19 24.81 28.04
N LEU A 47 -25.51 25.84 28.82
CA LEU A 47 -25.08 25.99 30.21
C LEU A 47 -26.31 25.83 31.10
N LEU A 48 -26.39 24.72 31.83
CA LEU A 48 -27.56 24.34 32.61
C LEU A 48 -27.42 24.74 34.06
N ASP A 49 -28.42 25.39 34.64
CA ASP A 49 -28.50 25.64 36.08
C ASP A 49 -29.09 24.40 36.79
N LEU A 50 -28.28 23.73 37.60
CA LEU A 50 -28.65 22.53 38.37
C LEU A 50 -28.45 22.76 39.88
N PRO A 51 -29.24 22.13 40.76
CA PRO A 51 -29.06 22.26 42.21
C PRO A 51 -27.67 21.82 42.68
N ALA A 52 -27.09 22.56 43.62
CA ALA A 52 -25.79 22.24 44.23
C ALA A 52 -25.82 20.92 45.05
N ALA A 53 -26.98 20.48 45.50
CA ALA A 53 -27.24 19.16 46.09
C ALA A 53 -28.73 18.83 45.94
N PRO A 54 -29.17 17.56 46.09
CA PRO A 54 -30.58 17.21 46.15
C PRO A 54 -31.34 18.09 47.16
N GLY A 55 -32.38 18.80 46.67
CA GLY A 55 -33.19 19.71 47.49
C GLY A 55 -32.56 21.07 47.82
N SER A 56 -31.34 21.37 47.34
CA SER A 56 -30.70 22.67 47.58
C SER A 56 -31.30 23.78 46.71
N ALA A 57 -31.42 24.99 47.29
CA ALA A 57 -31.75 26.21 46.56
C ALA A 57 -30.54 26.83 45.84
N GLU A 58 -29.31 26.51 46.29
CA GLU A 58 -28.08 26.91 45.62
C GLU A 58 -27.96 26.18 44.28
N GLN A 59 -27.49 26.89 43.24
CA GLN A 59 -27.35 26.36 41.89
C GLN A 59 -25.88 26.32 41.46
N VAL A 60 -25.53 25.30 40.70
CA VAL A 60 -24.28 25.17 39.94
C VAL A 60 -24.61 25.19 38.45
N LYS A 61 -23.66 25.65 37.65
CA LYS A 61 -23.78 25.71 36.20
C LYS A 61 -23.00 24.56 35.58
N ILE A 62 -23.65 23.75 34.75
CA ILE A 62 -23.04 22.61 34.05
C ILE A 62 -23.00 22.88 32.55
N ASP A 63 -21.78 22.95 32.00
CA ASP A 63 -21.50 23.20 30.59
C ASP A 63 -21.62 21.90 29.78
N THR A 64 -22.50 21.87 28.79
CA THR A 64 -22.91 20.67 28.04
C THR A 64 -22.81 20.90 26.53
N THR A 65 -22.60 19.82 25.78
CA THR A 65 -22.77 19.77 24.33
C THR A 65 -23.53 18.51 23.94
N THR A 66 -24.63 18.67 23.19
CA THR A 66 -25.36 17.56 22.58
C THR A 66 -24.97 17.42 21.12
N TYR A 67 -24.55 16.23 20.70
CA TYR A 67 -24.22 15.86 19.33
C TYR A 67 -25.37 15.05 18.74
N LEU A 68 -25.87 15.47 17.59
CA LEU A 68 -27.09 14.90 17.00
C LEU A 68 -26.76 13.99 15.81
N PRO A 69 -27.39 12.81 15.73
CA PRO A 69 -27.34 11.97 14.55
C PRO A 69 -28.21 12.57 13.43
N THR A 70 -28.24 11.91 12.27
CA THR A 70 -29.04 12.36 11.12
C THR A 70 -30.54 12.29 11.34
N THR A 71 -31.01 11.41 12.23
CA THR A 71 -32.43 11.21 12.55
C THR A 71 -32.63 11.22 14.06
N VAL A 72 -33.59 12.02 14.54
CA VAL A 72 -34.03 12.04 15.94
C VAL A 72 -35.57 11.88 15.98
N PRO A 73 -36.16 11.28 17.03
CA PRO A 73 -35.50 10.74 18.23
C PRO A 73 -34.63 9.51 17.94
N ALA A 74 -33.61 9.30 18.77
CA ALA A 74 -32.67 8.17 18.67
C ALA A 74 -32.23 7.70 20.07
N PRO A 75 -31.67 6.49 20.24
CA PRO A 75 -31.06 6.10 21.50
C PRO A 75 -29.95 7.09 21.88
N ALA A 76 -29.75 7.34 23.18
CA ALA A 76 -28.78 8.33 23.64
C ALA A 76 -27.60 7.73 24.41
N VAL A 77 -26.46 8.43 24.35
CA VAL A 77 -25.27 8.13 25.15
C VAL A 77 -24.89 9.36 25.96
N LEU A 78 -24.84 9.22 27.27
CA LEU A 78 -24.12 10.17 28.13
C LEU A 78 -22.64 9.78 28.13
N LEU A 79 -21.79 10.66 27.60
CA LEU A 79 -20.34 10.44 27.48
C LEU A 79 -19.60 11.34 28.47
N ALA A 80 -19.17 10.74 29.57
CA ALA A 80 -18.47 11.42 30.66
C ALA A 80 -16.96 11.53 30.39
N HIS A 81 -16.38 12.70 30.73
CA HIS A 81 -14.95 12.94 30.55
C HIS A 81 -14.08 12.28 31.62
N GLY A 82 -12.81 12.01 31.28
CA GLY A 82 -11.79 11.56 32.24
C GLY A 82 -11.33 12.67 33.18
N PHE A 83 -10.64 12.32 34.28
CA PHE A 83 -10.20 13.31 35.26
C PHE A 83 -9.19 14.28 34.64
N GLY A 84 -9.36 15.58 34.92
CA GLY A 84 -8.56 16.65 34.31
C GLY A 84 -9.00 17.05 32.89
N GLY A 85 -9.93 16.30 32.29
CA GLY A 85 -10.59 16.67 31.03
C GLY A 85 -11.82 17.56 31.23
N ASP A 86 -12.53 17.79 30.13
CA ASP A 86 -13.79 18.54 30.06
C ASP A 86 -14.68 17.98 28.93
N LYS A 87 -15.82 18.61 28.65
CA LYS A 87 -16.73 18.20 27.57
C LYS A 87 -16.09 18.09 26.18
N ASN A 88 -15.02 18.85 25.93
CA ASN A 88 -14.33 18.90 24.65
C ASN A 88 -13.28 17.78 24.52
N SER A 89 -12.75 17.29 25.64
CA SER A 89 -11.78 16.19 25.66
C SER A 89 -12.31 14.87 25.07
N VAL A 90 -13.64 14.73 25.02
CA VAL A 90 -14.35 13.55 24.48
C VAL A 90 -15.13 13.88 23.20
N ALA A 91 -14.89 15.03 22.57
CA ALA A 91 -15.67 15.50 21.42
C ALA A 91 -15.52 14.60 20.18
N ASP A 92 -14.35 14.01 19.95
CA ASP A 92 -14.14 13.13 18.79
C ASP A 92 -14.87 11.79 18.98
N ASP A 93 -14.78 11.21 20.17
CA ASP A 93 -15.53 10.02 20.56
C ASP A 93 -17.05 10.27 20.47
N ALA A 94 -17.51 11.46 20.88
CA ALA A 94 -18.91 11.86 20.76
C ALA A 94 -19.38 11.94 19.30
N ARG A 95 -18.54 12.46 18.39
CA ARG A 95 -18.83 12.49 16.96
C ARG A 95 -18.86 11.10 16.35
N GLU A 96 -17.97 10.19 16.76
CA GLU A 96 -17.99 8.79 16.32
C GLU A 96 -19.30 8.11 16.72
N LEU A 97 -19.73 8.27 17.98
CA LEU A 97 -21.02 7.74 18.46
C LEU A 97 -22.23 8.40 17.78
N ALA A 98 -22.21 9.72 17.56
CA ALA A 98 -23.29 10.39 16.86
C ALA A 98 -23.43 9.92 15.41
N ARG A 99 -22.31 9.65 14.72
CA ARG A 99 -22.32 9.04 13.38
C ARG A 99 -22.83 7.61 13.37
N LYS A 100 -22.69 6.87 14.48
CA LYS A 100 -23.28 5.54 14.65
C LYS A 100 -24.82 5.60 14.74
N GLY A 101 -25.37 6.75 15.11
CA GLY A 101 -26.80 6.99 15.20
C GLY A 101 -27.28 7.43 16.59
N PHE A 102 -26.38 7.62 17.56
CA PHE A 102 -26.76 8.04 18.90
C PHE A 102 -26.97 9.56 19.01
N VAL A 103 -27.88 9.98 19.88
CA VAL A 103 -27.82 11.33 20.48
C VAL A 103 -26.76 11.28 21.59
N VAL A 104 -25.71 12.08 21.49
CA VAL A 104 -24.60 12.01 22.48
C VAL A 104 -24.54 13.30 23.27
N MET A 105 -24.65 13.23 24.59
CA MET A 105 -24.44 14.39 25.46
C MET A 105 -23.10 14.26 26.18
N THR A 106 -22.22 15.24 25.97
CA THR A 106 -21.00 15.44 26.77
C THR A 106 -21.19 16.64 27.68
N TRP A 107 -20.50 16.64 28.82
CA TRP A 107 -20.53 17.77 29.74
C TRP A 107 -19.21 17.90 30.49
N SER A 108 -18.96 19.09 31.04
CA SER A 108 -17.86 19.30 31.98
C SER A 108 -18.43 19.13 33.38
N ALA A 109 -17.90 18.19 34.16
CA ALA A 109 -18.32 18.01 35.55
C ALA A 109 -17.97 19.25 36.40
N ARG A 110 -18.53 19.33 37.61
CA ARG A 110 -18.29 20.44 38.55
C ARG A 110 -16.80 20.71 38.73
N GLY A 111 -16.40 21.98 38.66
CA GLY A 111 -14.99 22.39 38.76
C GLY A 111 -14.11 22.12 37.52
N PHE A 112 -14.68 21.61 36.42
CA PHE A 112 -13.99 21.44 35.14
C PHE A 112 -14.56 22.36 34.05
N GLY A 113 -13.73 22.69 33.06
CA GLY A 113 -14.13 23.53 31.93
C GLY A 113 -14.76 24.84 32.37
N LYS A 114 -15.96 25.13 31.86
CA LYS A 114 -16.78 26.30 32.22
C LYS A 114 -17.82 26.02 33.31
N SER A 115 -17.88 24.79 33.82
CA SER A 115 -18.83 24.42 34.87
C SER A 115 -18.41 25.01 36.22
N THR A 116 -19.38 25.44 37.02
CA THR A 116 -19.14 25.95 38.38
C THR A 116 -19.22 24.83 39.42
N GLY A 117 -19.18 25.16 40.72
CA GLY A 117 -19.16 24.19 41.80
C GLY A 117 -17.76 23.65 42.10
N LYS A 118 -17.70 22.61 42.96
CA LYS A 118 -16.47 21.97 43.43
C LYS A 118 -16.49 20.48 43.08
N ILE A 119 -15.30 19.92 42.84
CA ILE A 119 -15.05 18.52 42.51
C ILE A 119 -15.29 17.66 43.76
N GLY A 120 -16.32 16.82 43.71
CA GLY A 120 -16.73 15.87 44.75
C GLY A 120 -16.22 14.44 44.54
N LEU A 121 -15.55 14.18 43.42
CA LEU A 121 -15.04 12.86 43.01
C LEU A 121 -16.14 11.86 42.62
N ASN A 122 -17.07 12.27 41.75
CA ASN A 122 -18.30 11.53 41.46
C ASN A 122 -19.18 11.37 42.71
N ASP A 123 -19.38 12.46 43.45
CA ASP A 123 -20.24 12.43 44.63
C ASP A 123 -21.67 12.04 44.21
N PRO A 124 -22.28 11.02 44.86
CA PRO A 124 -23.68 10.65 44.63
C PRO A 124 -24.66 11.83 44.70
N ASP A 125 -24.43 12.78 45.61
CA ASP A 125 -25.25 13.98 45.81
C ASP A 125 -24.78 15.18 44.97
N GLY A 126 -23.69 15.01 44.22
CA GLY A 126 -23.10 16.03 43.34
C GLY A 126 -23.13 15.60 41.89
N GLU A 127 -21.97 15.19 41.35
CA GLU A 127 -21.80 14.92 39.92
C GLU A 127 -22.68 13.77 39.40
N VAL A 128 -22.99 12.74 40.22
CA VAL A 128 -23.88 11.65 39.79
C VAL A 128 -25.33 12.16 39.68
N ALA A 129 -25.77 12.97 40.65
CA ALA A 129 -27.09 13.60 40.61
C ALA A 129 -27.21 14.62 39.46
N ASP A 130 -26.12 15.30 39.07
CA ASP A 130 -26.11 16.13 37.86
C ASP A 130 -26.35 15.28 36.61
N ALA A 131 -25.64 14.15 36.48
CA ALA A 131 -25.78 13.27 35.32
C ALA A 131 -27.20 12.68 35.18
N SER A 132 -27.86 12.35 36.29
CA SER A 132 -29.27 11.95 36.29
C SER A 132 -30.20 13.05 35.76
N ARG A 133 -29.93 14.33 36.06
CA ARG A 133 -30.69 15.47 35.54
C ARG A 133 -30.39 15.77 34.06
N LEU A 134 -29.22 15.38 33.57
CA LEU A 134 -28.93 15.43 32.14
C LEU A 134 -29.82 14.47 31.34
N ILE A 135 -30.19 13.32 31.92
CA ILE A 135 -31.21 12.43 31.34
C ILE A 135 -32.56 13.14 31.27
N ASP A 136 -32.99 13.82 32.33
CA ASP A 136 -34.24 14.61 32.33
C ASP A 136 -34.24 15.65 31.20
N ARG A 137 -33.09 16.32 31.00
CA ARG A 137 -32.93 17.32 29.95
C ARG A 137 -33.08 16.72 28.56
N LEU A 138 -32.44 15.59 28.30
CA LEU A 138 -32.50 14.88 27.02
C LEU A 138 -33.93 14.43 26.69
N VAL A 139 -34.66 13.90 27.67
CA VAL A 139 -36.06 13.50 27.52
C VAL A 139 -36.94 14.72 27.23
N ALA A 140 -36.78 15.82 27.98
CA ALA A 140 -37.55 17.04 27.81
C ALA A 140 -37.34 17.72 26.44
N GLN A 141 -36.24 17.44 25.74
CA GLN A 141 -35.97 17.98 24.40
C GLN A 141 -36.58 17.13 23.27
N HIS A 142 -37.24 16.00 23.59
CA HIS A 142 -37.78 15.05 22.61
C HIS A 142 -36.74 14.53 21.60
N GLN A 143 -35.47 14.46 22.02
CA GLN A 143 -34.37 14.00 21.17
C GLN A 143 -34.08 12.50 21.35
N VAL A 144 -34.56 11.90 22.44
CA VAL A 144 -34.29 10.50 22.80
C VAL A 144 -35.47 9.60 22.48
N THR A 145 -35.19 8.39 22.01
CA THR A 145 -36.21 7.36 21.80
C THR A 145 -36.74 6.87 23.15
N LEU A 146 -38.06 6.75 23.25
CA LEU A 146 -38.72 6.19 24.41
C LEU A 146 -39.26 4.80 24.04
N ASP A 147 -39.11 3.84 24.94
CA ASP A 147 -39.65 2.51 24.79
C ASP A 147 -41.20 2.50 24.92
N ALA A 148 -41.82 1.33 24.80
CA ALA A 148 -43.27 1.18 24.90
C ALA A 148 -43.86 1.60 26.27
N LYS A 149 -43.04 1.71 27.32
CA LYS A 149 -43.43 2.14 28.67
C LYS A 149 -43.09 3.62 28.94
N GLY A 150 -42.47 4.30 27.98
CA GLY A 150 -42.02 5.68 28.12
C GLY A 150 -40.65 5.83 28.80
N ASP A 151 -39.89 4.75 28.94
CA ASP A 151 -38.52 4.76 29.48
C ASP A 151 -37.54 5.17 28.36
N PRO A 152 -36.64 6.13 28.57
CA PRO A 152 -35.70 6.53 27.53
C PRO A 152 -34.61 5.50 27.31
N GLU A 153 -34.26 5.25 26.05
CA GLU A 153 -33.14 4.37 25.69
C GLU A 153 -31.79 5.07 25.95
N ILE A 154 -31.18 4.82 27.12
CA ILE A 154 -29.96 5.50 27.60
C ILE A 154 -28.80 4.53 27.84
N ALA A 155 -27.68 4.81 27.18
CA ALA A 155 -26.38 4.26 27.53
C ALA A 155 -25.50 5.29 28.23
N VAL A 156 -24.57 4.83 29.06
CA VAL A 156 -23.56 5.69 29.71
C VAL A 156 -22.17 5.10 29.55
N THR A 157 -21.20 5.91 29.16
CA THR A 157 -19.80 5.49 29.01
C THR A 157 -18.85 6.64 29.33
N GLY A 158 -17.58 6.30 29.49
CA GLY A 158 -16.51 7.24 29.80
C GLY A 158 -15.25 6.48 30.22
N ALA A 159 -14.13 7.20 30.18
CA ALA A 159 -12.84 6.67 30.61
C ALA A 159 -12.49 7.14 32.03
N SER A 160 -11.79 6.31 32.80
CA SER A 160 -11.24 6.67 34.11
C SER A 160 -12.34 7.20 35.06
N TYR A 161 -12.24 8.47 35.48
CA TYR A 161 -13.28 9.18 36.23
C TYR A 161 -14.68 9.10 35.62
N GLY A 162 -14.81 9.28 34.29
CA GLY A 162 -16.08 9.16 33.58
C GLY A 162 -16.59 7.71 33.52
N GLY A 163 -15.67 6.74 33.51
CA GLY A 163 -16.03 5.32 33.62
C GLY A 163 -16.63 5.00 35.00
N ALA A 164 -16.07 5.55 36.07
CA ALA A 164 -16.59 5.38 37.42
C ALA A 164 -17.96 6.04 37.57
N LEU A 165 -18.14 7.21 36.96
CA LEU A 165 -19.44 7.88 36.90
C LEU A 165 -20.49 7.01 36.18
N SER A 166 -20.13 6.33 35.08
CA SER A 166 -21.08 5.44 34.38
C SER A 166 -21.56 4.29 35.26
N LEU A 167 -20.66 3.69 36.06
CA LEU A 167 -21.02 2.64 37.03
C LEU A 167 -21.90 3.20 38.16
N LEU A 168 -21.52 4.34 38.72
CA LEU A 168 -22.27 5.02 39.78
C LEU A 168 -23.69 5.35 39.33
N LEU A 169 -23.82 5.97 38.16
CA LEU A 169 -25.11 6.36 37.60
C LEU A 169 -26.00 5.15 37.32
N ALA A 170 -25.48 4.08 36.73
CA ALA A 170 -26.25 2.86 36.48
C ALA A 170 -26.72 2.15 37.76
N GLY A 171 -25.96 2.26 38.85
CA GLY A 171 -26.36 1.73 40.15
C GLY A 171 -27.39 2.60 40.89
N THR A 172 -27.56 3.86 40.49
CA THR A 172 -28.45 4.83 41.14
C THR A 172 -29.71 5.18 40.33
N ASP A 173 -29.62 5.27 39.01
CA ASP A 173 -30.71 5.68 38.12
C ASP A 173 -31.14 4.48 37.24
N LYS A 174 -32.41 4.10 37.33
CA LYS A 174 -32.95 2.90 36.67
C LYS A 174 -33.22 3.09 35.18
N ARG A 175 -33.15 4.33 34.68
CA ARG A 175 -33.32 4.66 33.25
C ARG A 175 -32.07 4.39 32.42
N VAL A 176 -30.97 3.97 33.03
CA VAL A 176 -29.76 3.58 32.30
C VAL A 176 -29.92 2.12 31.86
N ASP A 177 -29.90 1.87 30.56
CA ASP A 177 -30.10 0.55 29.96
C ASP A 177 -28.81 -0.22 29.72
N ALA A 178 -27.68 0.48 29.55
CA ALA A 178 -26.39 -0.15 29.26
C ALA A 178 -25.21 0.74 29.66
N ILE A 179 -24.10 0.11 30.04
CA ILE A 179 -22.86 0.82 30.33
C ILE A 179 -21.63 0.18 29.69
N ALA A 180 -20.67 1.03 29.33
CA ALA A 180 -19.35 0.60 28.89
C ALA A 180 -18.23 1.40 29.61
N PRO A 181 -17.92 1.09 30.88
CA PRO A 181 -16.85 1.77 31.61
C PRO A 181 -15.47 1.41 31.04
N VAL A 182 -14.63 2.42 30.80
CA VAL A 182 -13.29 2.25 30.22
C VAL A 182 -12.21 2.65 31.23
N ILE A 183 -11.18 1.83 31.42
CA ILE A 183 -9.99 2.07 32.27
C ILE A 183 -10.34 2.65 33.64
N THR A 184 -11.27 2.05 34.38
CA THR A 184 -11.82 2.66 35.60
C THR A 184 -11.61 1.80 36.84
N TYR A 185 -11.96 2.37 37.99
CA TYR A 185 -11.82 1.73 39.31
C TYR A 185 -13.12 1.11 39.80
N ASN A 186 -13.00 0.22 40.78
CA ASN A 186 -14.11 -0.27 41.60
C ASN A 186 -14.15 0.45 42.94
N ASP A 187 -13.01 0.55 43.63
CA ASP A 187 -12.85 1.20 44.93
C ASP A 187 -11.65 2.15 44.89
N LEU A 188 -11.91 3.46 45.01
CA LEU A 188 -10.91 4.51 44.96
C LEU A 188 -9.98 4.49 46.19
N ALA A 189 -10.46 4.04 47.35
CA ALA A 189 -9.61 3.86 48.52
C ALA A 189 -8.56 2.78 48.24
N GLN A 190 -8.96 1.66 47.62
CA GLN A 190 -8.04 0.62 47.18
C GLN A 190 -7.16 1.06 46.01
N GLY A 191 -7.66 1.91 45.11
CA GLY A 191 -6.87 2.45 44.00
C GLY A 191 -5.75 3.41 44.45
N LEU A 192 -6.00 4.23 45.49
CA LEU A 192 -5.06 5.22 46.00
C LEU A 192 -4.21 4.74 47.19
N VAL A 193 -4.72 3.79 47.98
CA VAL A 193 -4.06 3.23 49.16
C VAL A 193 -4.10 1.69 49.12
N PRO A 194 -3.59 1.06 48.05
CA PRO A 194 -3.65 -0.39 47.88
C PRO A 194 -2.89 -1.15 48.97
N ASN A 195 -3.45 -2.28 49.42
CA ASN A 195 -2.71 -3.33 50.11
C ASN A 195 -2.83 -4.66 49.37
N ALA A 196 -1.72 -5.10 48.77
CA ALA A 196 -1.66 -6.31 47.97
C ALA A 196 -1.47 -7.61 48.79
N ALA A 197 -1.30 -7.53 50.11
CA ALA A 197 -1.05 -8.69 50.96
C ALA A 197 -2.22 -8.97 51.90
N THR A 198 -2.56 -10.25 52.07
CA THR A 198 -3.57 -10.73 53.00
C THR A 198 -3.07 -11.95 53.78
N PRO A 199 -3.51 -12.16 55.04
CA PRO A 199 -3.27 -13.42 55.74
C PRO A 199 -3.98 -14.62 55.10
N ALA A 200 -4.98 -14.39 54.24
CA ALA A 200 -5.76 -15.45 53.62
C ALA A 200 -4.91 -16.31 52.67
N THR A 201 -5.23 -17.61 52.58
CA THR A 201 -4.48 -18.60 51.79
C THR A 201 -5.13 -18.98 50.47
N THR A 202 -6.40 -18.62 50.26
CA THR A 202 -7.18 -19.05 49.09
C THR A 202 -7.02 -18.06 47.94
N ALA A 203 -6.50 -18.55 46.81
CA ALA A 203 -6.46 -17.75 45.60
C ALA A 203 -7.88 -17.56 45.04
N PRO A 204 -8.25 -16.34 44.62
CA PRO A 204 -9.58 -16.07 44.09
C PRO A 204 -9.81 -16.75 42.72
N GLY A 205 -11.08 -17.09 42.46
CA GLY A 205 -11.51 -17.89 41.31
C GLY A 205 -11.51 -17.17 39.97
N THR A 206 -11.35 -15.85 39.95
CA THR A 206 -11.25 -15.04 38.71
C THR A 206 -9.79 -14.70 38.38
N PRO A 207 -9.46 -14.35 37.11
CA PRO A 207 -8.07 -14.22 36.66
C PRO A 207 -7.27 -13.12 37.36
N SER A 208 -7.91 -12.00 37.72
CA SER A 208 -7.19 -10.82 38.20
C SER A 208 -7.67 -10.31 39.56
N ALA A 209 -8.40 -11.11 40.33
CA ALA A 209 -8.91 -10.65 41.63
C ALA A 209 -7.79 -10.17 42.56
N GLY A 210 -7.89 -8.91 42.98
CA GLY A 210 -7.00 -8.26 43.93
C GLY A 210 -7.18 -8.75 45.37
N ALA A 211 -6.18 -8.50 46.22
CA ALA A 211 -6.25 -8.82 47.65
C ALA A 211 -7.17 -7.86 48.43
N PHE A 212 -7.16 -6.58 48.06
CA PHE A 212 -7.93 -5.49 48.70
C PHE A 212 -7.90 -5.49 50.23
N ALA A 213 -6.73 -5.75 50.82
CA ALA A 213 -6.57 -5.69 52.26
C ALA A 213 -6.65 -4.24 52.78
N THR A 214 -6.85 -4.09 54.09
CA THR A 214 -6.85 -2.78 54.76
C THR A 214 -5.43 -2.25 54.94
N ASP A 215 -5.30 -1.00 55.40
CA ASP A 215 -4.02 -0.41 55.85
C ASP A 215 -2.92 -0.37 54.78
N GLY A 216 -3.30 -0.05 53.54
CA GLY A 216 -2.38 -0.06 52.41
C GLY A 216 -1.31 1.03 52.39
N VAL A 217 -0.77 1.23 51.19
CA VAL A 217 0.36 2.11 50.93
C VAL A 217 -0.09 3.21 49.98
N PHE A 218 0.05 4.47 50.38
CA PHE A 218 -0.41 5.60 49.58
C PHE A 218 0.38 5.74 48.26
N LYS A 219 -0.33 5.76 47.14
CA LYS A 219 0.18 5.91 45.77
C LYS A 219 0.48 7.38 45.45
N LYS A 220 1.53 7.93 46.09
CA LYS A 220 1.84 9.36 46.10
C LYS A 220 2.00 10.01 44.72
N SER A 221 2.60 9.31 43.74
CA SER A 221 2.92 9.92 42.44
C SER A 221 1.67 10.15 41.60
N TRP A 222 0.82 9.12 41.47
CA TRP A 222 -0.46 9.24 40.78
C TRP A 222 -1.42 10.19 41.50
N ALA A 223 -1.48 10.12 42.82
CA ALA A 223 -2.28 11.06 43.61
C ALA A 223 -1.78 12.50 43.38
N GLY A 224 -0.47 12.75 43.39
CA GLY A 224 0.09 14.07 43.09
C GLY A 224 -0.37 14.64 41.75
N ILE A 225 -0.36 13.83 40.68
CA ILE A 225 -0.87 14.23 39.35
C ILE A 225 -2.36 14.55 39.44
N PHE A 226 -3.15 13.64 40.01
CA PHE A 226 -4.59 13.78 40.16
C PHE A 226 -4.97 15.09 40.88
N PHE A 227 -4.35 15.37 42.02
CA PHE A 227 -4.66 16.57 42.79
C PHE A 227 -4.11 17.86 42.15
N SER A 228 -2.98 17.80 41.44
CA SER A 228 -2.47 18.93 40.67
C SER A 228 -3.38 19.31 39.49
N ALA A 229 -4.00 18.31 38.83
CA ALA A 229 -4.95 18.55 37.75
C ALA A 229 -6.20 19.28 38.25
N GLY A 230 -6.71 18.90 39.42
CA GLY A 230 -7.87 19.53 40.06
C GLY A 230 -7.59 20.90 40.68
N SER A 231 -6.33 21.25 40.97
CA SER A 231 -5.97 22.59 41.47
C SER A 231 -5.78 23.63 40.36
N GLY A 232 -5.88 23.24 39.09
CA GLY A 232 -5.78 24.13 37.93
C GLY A 232 -4.38 24.22 37.31
N ALA A 233 -3.44 23.35 37.72
CA ALA A 233 -2.17 23.19 37.01
C ALA A 233 -2.36 22.34 35.74
N ALA A 234 -1.57 22.62 34.70
CA ALA A 234 -1.57 21.84 33.47
C ALA A 234 -0.92 20.46 33.69
N ALA A 235 -1.69 19.52 34.23
CA ALA A 235 -1.32 18.11 34.33
C ALA A 235 -2.52 17.26 33.86
N SER A 236 -2.41 16.63 32.69
CA SER A 236 -3.45 15.72 32.19
C SER A 236 -3.26 14.34 32.82
N GLY A 237 -4.22 13.87 33.62
CA GLY A 237 -4.23 12.52 34.18
C GLY A 237 -4.78 11.44 33.22
N SER A 238 -5.19 11.82 32.00
CA SER A 238 -5.75 10.92 30.99
C SER A 238 -4.76 10.70 29.82
N PRO A 239 -4.68 9.48 29.26
CA PRO A 239 -3.78 9.20 28.14
C PRO A 239 -4.22 9.91 26.86
N SER A 240 -3.27 10.46 26.09
CA SER A 240 -3.53 11.20 24.84
C SER A 240 -3.36 10.37 23.57
N ALA A 241 -2.47 9.38 23.56
CA ALA A 241 -2.18 8.51 22.41
C ALA A 241 -3.09 7.28 22.37
N GLU A 242 -3.39 6.77 21.17
CA GLU A 242 -4.11 5.50 20.98
C GLU A 242 -3.18 4.30 21.20
N ALA A 243 -3.73 3.24 21.80
CA ALA A 243 -3.02 1.98 21.98
C ALA A 243 -2.98 1.16 20.67
N PRO A 244 -1.91 0.38 20.41
CA PRO A 244 -1.84 -0.50 19.24
C PRO A 244 -2.94 -1.56 19.22
N GLU A 245 -3.54 -1.82 18.06
CA GLU A 245 -4.58 -2.85 17.90
C GLU A 245 -4.16 -3.99 16.94
N ALA A 246 -4.81 -5.15 17.09
CA ALA A 246 -4.60 -6.28 16.19
C ALA A 246 -4.90 -5.92 14.72
N GLY A 247 -4.00 -6.33 13.82
CA GLY A 247 -4.16 -6.09 12.37
C GLY A 247 -3.92 -4.65 11.89
N GLN A 248 -3.68 -3.68 12.77
CA GLN A 248 -3.29 -2.33 12.33
C GLN A 248 -1.88 -2.36 11.71
N ALA A 249 -1.76 -1.91 10.46
CA ALA A 249 -0.54 -1.35 9.93
C ALA A 249 -0.65 0.16 10.13
N THR A 250 0.23 0.75 10.92
CA THR A 250 0.24 2.20 11.11
C THR A 250 0.52 2.87 9.76
N ASP A 251 -0.47 3.57 9.22
CA ASP A 251 -0.27 4.45 8.07
C ASP A 251 0.81 5.47 8.41
N THR A 252 1.81 5.61 7.55
CA THR A 252 2.92 6.57 7.66
C THR A 252 2.48 8.03 7.43
N GLY A 253 1.20 8.35 7.66
CA GLY A 253 0.59 9.65 7.37
C GLY A 253 0.73 10.70 8.47
N SER A 254 1.04 10.32 9.71
CA SER A 254 1.35 11.27 10.78
C SER A 254 2.81 11.14 11.21
N THR A 255 3.74 11.55 10.36
CA THR A 255 5.08 11.94 10.79
C THR A 255 4.99 13.25 11.58
N GLY A 256 4.43 13.19 12.79
CA GLY A 256 4.85 14.08 13.87
C GLY A 256 6.19 13.53 14.35
N ALA A 257 7.25 14.31 14.13
CA ALA A 257 8.63 13.90 14.33
C ALA A 257 8.86 13.14 15.64
N ALA A 258 9.41 11.93 15.54
CA ALA A 258 10.23 11.34 16.59
C ALA A 258 11.53 12.18 16.71
N GLY A 259 11.38 13.39 17.24
CA GLY A 259 12.47 14.26 17.64
C GLY A 259 12.80 13.98 19.10
N THR A 260 14.08 13.81 19.40
CA THR A 260 14.66 13.83 20.73
C THR A 260 14.19 15.05 21.53
N ALA A 261 13.11 14.91 22.29
CA ALA A 261 12.69 15.89 23.27
C ALA A 261 13.16 15.41 24.64
N ALA A 262 14.35 15.87 25.04
CA ALA A 262 14.59 16.13 26.46
C ALA A 262 13.42 16.98 26.98
N ALA A 263 12.93 16.65 28.18
CA ALA A 263 11.80 17.29 28.85
C ALA A 263 11.71 18.80 28.57
N ALA A 264 10.86 19.17 27.61
CA ALA A 264 10.41 20.53 27.37
C ALA A 264 8.89 20.48 27.39
N LEU A 265 8.32 21.04 28.44
CA LEU A 265 6.88 21.25 28.59
C LEU A 265 6.35 21.96 27.33
N PRO A 266 5.36 21.42 26.61
CA PRO A 266 4.78 22.13 25.49
C PRO A 266 4.03 23.36 26.02
N ALA A 267 4.37 24.53 25.51
CA ALA A 267 3.61 25.76 25.73
C ALA A 267 2.20 25.58 25.13
N ALA A 268 1.18 25.65 25.97
CA ALA A 268 -0.22 25.59 25.55
C ALA A 268 -0.60 26.80 24.68
N PRO A 269 -1.56 26.66 23.74
CA PRO A 269 -2.14 27.81 23.05
C PRO A 269 -2.86 28.69 24.07
N GLN A 270 -2.52 29.98 24.09
CA GLN A 270 -3.24 30.97 24.89
C GLN A 270 -4.64 31.19 24.28
N GLY A 271 -5.68 30.74 24.97
CA GLY A 271 -7.08 30.90 24.57
C GLY A 271 -8.04 31.01 25.75
N ALA A 272 -8.47 32.25 26.00
CA ALA A 272 -9.65 32.70 26.77
C ALA A 272 -9.69 32.49 28.30
N GLY A 273 -9.33 33.58 29.00
CA GLY A 273 -9.45 33.88 30.44
C GLY A 273 -10.55 33.21 31.26
N GLY A 274 -10.11 32.50 32.31
CA GLY A 274 -10.86 32.31 33.55
C GLY A 274 -10.41 33.32 34.62
N PRO A 275 -11.21 33.61 35.67
CA PRO A 275 -10.92 34.68 36.62
C PRO A 275 -9.59 34.43 37.35
N ARG A 276 -8.62 35.33 37.14
CA ARG A 276 -7.45 35.47 38.00
C ARG A 276 -7.85 36.30 39.22
N GLY A 277 -7.70 35.73 40.42
CA GLY A 277 -7.78 36.49 41.67
C GLY A 277 -8.83 36.00 42.65
N GLY A 278 -8.65 34.80 43.21
CA GLY A 278 -9.19 34.42 44.52
C GLY A 278 -8.03 34.15 45.48
N PRO A 279 -8.23 34.20 46.82
CA PRO A 279 -7.20 33.80 47.77
C PRO A 279 -6.67 32.39 47.44
N ALA A 280 -5.39 32.14 47.68
CA ALA A 280 -4.75 30.85 47.46
C ALA A 280 -5.39 29.79 48.39
N ASP A 281 -6.48 29.18 47.91
CA ASP A 281 -7.14 28.05 48.55
C ASP A 281 -6.30 26.80 48.27
N PRO A 282 -5.65 26.19 49.28
CA PRO A 282 -4.88 24.96 49.08
C PRO A 282 -5.76 23.80 48.56
N CYS A 283 -7.08 23.90 48.70
CA CYS A 283 -8.04 22.94 48.19
C CYS A 283 -8.42 23.12 46.71
N GLY A 284 -8.00 24.23 46.08
CA GLY A 284 -8.24 24.49 44.66
C GLY A 284 -9.72 24.34 44.27
N ARG A 285 -10.02 23.39 43.38
CA ARG A 285 -11.39 23.13 42.90
C ARG A 285 -12.08 21.97 43.62
N PHE A 286 -11.46 21.34 44.60
CA PHE A 286 -12.05 20.21 45.34
C PHE A 286 -13.01 20.66 46.45
N THR A 287 -13.94 19.78 46.82
CA THR A 287 -14.71 19.97 48.06
C THR A 287 -13.79 19.91 49.29
N ALA A 288 -14.22 20.53 50.40
CA ALA A 288 -13.43 20.56 51.63
C ALA A 288 -13.14 19.14 52.19
N ALA A 289 -14.06 18.20 52.00
CA ALA A 289 -13.89 16.81 52.42
C ALA A 289 -12.79 16.10 51.62
N VAL A 290 -12.82 16.21 50.30
CA VAL A 290 -11.81 15.61 49.40
C VAL A 290 -10.43 16.22 49.65
N CYS A 291 -10.36 17.55 49.80
CA CYS A 291 -9.12 18.25 50.12
C CYS A 291 -8.50 17.78 51.44
N ARG A 292 -9.32 17.58 52.48
CA ARG A 292 -8.86 17.09 53.78
C ARG A 292 -8.29 15.68 53.67
N ALA A 293 -9.00 14.78 53.00
CA ALA A 293 -8.57 13.40 52.80
C ALA A 293 -7.23 13.33 52.05
N TYR A 294 -7.05 14.15 51.01
CA TYR A 294 -5.78 14.22 50.31
C TYR A 294 -4.65 14.81 51.14
N THR A 295 -4.91 15.90 51.85
CA THR A 295 -3.89 16.54 52.69
C THR A 295 -3.40 15.57 53.76
N GLU A 296 -4.30 14.82 54.38
CA GLU A 296 -3.94 13.72 55.29
C GLU A 296 -3.07 12.66 54.60
N LEU A 297 -3.53 12.13 53.47
CA LEU A 297 -2.79 11.10 52.73
C LEU A 297 -1.42 11.56 52.26
N GLY A 298 -1.33 12.78 51.73
CA GLY A 298 -0.11 13.38 51.23
C GLY A 298 0.93 13.69 52.31
N THR A 299 0.49 13.90 53.56
CA THR A 299 1.38 14.23 54.68
C THR A 299 1.74 13.02 55.54
N THR A 300 0.80 12.10 55.74
CA THR A 300 0.99 10.93 56.62
C THR A 300 1.33 9.65 55.86
N GLY A 301 0.98 9.56 54.56
CA GLY A 301 1.06 8.34 53.77
C GLY A 301 0.04 7.26 54.18
N GLN A 302 -0.93 7.59 55.04
CA GLN A 302 -1.96 6.70 55.56
C GLN A 302 -3.34 7.34 55.42
N ALA A 303 -4.39 6.53 55.28
CA ALA A 303 -5.78 7.01 55.28
C ALA A 303 -6.39 6.82 56.67
N SER A 304 -7.00 7.85 57.24
CA SER A 304 -7.93 7.63 58.36
C SER A 304 -9.17 6.88 57.90
N GLN A 305 -9.90 6.29 58.85
CA GLN A 305 -11.20 5.67 58.57
C GLN A 305 -12.17 6.65 57.88
N ALA A 306 -12.19 7.92 58.28
CA ALA A 306 -13.03 8.95 57.65
C ALA A 306 -12.65 9.19 56.18
N SER A 307 -11.37 9.19 55.84
CA SER A 307 -10.89 9.30 54.46
C SER A 307 -11.23 8.05 53.65
N VAL A 308 -11.09 6.85 54.23
CA VAL A 308 -11.51 5.59 53.59
C VAL A 308 -13.01 5.58 53.31
N ASP A 309 -13.83 5.98 54.29
CA ASP A 309 -15.29 6.01 54.15
C ASP A 309 -15.74 7.01 53.08
N LEU A 310 -15.10 8.20 53.02
CA LEU A 310 -15.33 9.17 51.94
C LEU A 310 -15.01 8.57 50.57
N LEU A 311 -13.81 8.02 50.41
CA LEU A 311 -13.36 7.45 49.13
C LEU A 311 -14.24 6.28 48.69
N ARG A 312 -14.68 5.42 49.61
CA ARG A 312 -15.61 4.32 49.33
C ARG A 312 -17.01 4.82 48.96
N ARG A 313 -17.52 5.86 49.63
CA ARG A 313 -18.83 6.46 49.31
C ARG A 313 -18.89 6.95 47.86
N VAL A 314 -17.81 7.53 47.36
CA VAL A 314 -17.72 8.07 45.99
C VAL A 314 -17.20 7.03 44.97
N SER A 315 -17.13 5.76 45.36
CA SER A 315 -16.63 4.67 44.51
C SER A 315 -17.75 3.80 43.96
N PRO A 316 -17.60 3.25 42.75
CA PRO A 316 -18.54 2.28 42.17
C PRO A 316 -18.91 1.11 43.07
N ALA A 317 -17.99 0.61 43.90
CA ALA A 317 -18.23 -0.48 44.86
C ALA A 317 -19.43 -0.24 45.80
N SER A 318 -19.84 1.02 46.00
CA SER A 318 -21.02 1.39 46.78
C SER A 318 -22.36 1.09 46.07
N VAL A 319 -22.33 0.82 44.75
CA VAL A 319 -23.53 0.63 43.94
C VAL A 319 -23.49 -0.58 43.00
N THR A 320 -22.33 -1.23 42.79
CA THR A 320 -22.18 -2.38 41.87
C THR A 320 -23.18 -3.51 42.16
N ASN A 321 -23.56 -3.70 43.42
CA ASN A 321 -24.58 -4.65 43.86
C ASN A 321 -26.01 -4.36 43.36
N ARG A 322 -26.23 -3.21 42.71
CA ARG A 322 -27.51 -2.76 42.14
C ARG A 322 -27.51 -2.66 40.62
N ILE A 323 -26.36 -2.90 39.99
CA ILE A 323 -26.19 -2.85 38.54
C ILE A 323 -26.59 -4.21 37.96
N THR A 324 -27.66 -4.22 37.17
CA THR A 324 -28.19 -5.43 36.49
C THR A 324 -28.23 -5.29 34.97
N VAL A 325 -27.89 -4.10 34.46
CA VAL A 325 -27.88 -3.78 33.04
C VAL A 325 -26.69 -4.41 32.32
N PRO A 326 -26.79 -4.72 31.02
CA PRO A 326 -25.65 -5.13 30.21
C PRO A 326 -24.44 -4.21 30.40
N THR A 327 -23.31 -4.80 30.78
CA THR A 327 -22.09 -4.06 31.12
C THR A 327 -20.90 -4.57 30.30
N LEU A 328 -20.22 -3.66 29.58
CA LEU A 328 -18.94 -3.92 28.92
C LEU A 328 -17.80 -3.25 29.70
N LEU A 329 -17.00 -4.03 30.42
CA LEU A 329 -15.81 -3.53 31.10
C LEU A 329 -14.61 -3.56 30.16
N VAL A 330 -14.05 -2.39 29.85
CA VAL A 330 -12.85 -2.26 29.00
C VAL A 330 -11.68 -1.80 29.87
N GLN A 331 -10.66 -2.62 30.07
CA GLN A 331 -9.54 -2.31 30.95
C GLN A 331 -8.20 -2.41 30.22
N GLY A 332 -7.28 -1.50 30.55
CA GLY A 332 -5.93 -1.50 29.98
C GLY A 332 -5.00 -2.46 30.73
N GLU A 333 -4.20 -3.21 29.99
CA GLU A 333 -3.14 -4.08 30.51
C GLU A 333 -1.93 -3.29 31.04
N SER A 334 -1.74 -2.07 30.53
CA SER A 334 -0.72 -1.11 30.95
C SER A 334 -1.37 0.03 31.76
N ASP A 335 -2.02 -0.32 32.87
CA ASP A 335 -2.68 0.62 33.76
C ASP A 335 -2.19 0.46 35.21
N THR A 336 -1.24 1.30 35.62
CA THR A 336 -0.68 1.31 36.97
C THR A 336 -1.51 2.15 37.95
N LEU A 337 -2.45 2.95 37.46
CA LEU A 337 -3.38 3.71 38.28
C LEU A 337 -4.50 2.80 38.79
N PHE A 338 -5.23 2.16 37.87
CA PHE A 338 -6.33 1.24 38.15
C PHE A 338 -6.08 -0.05 37.39
N GLY A 339 -5.46 -1.03 38.06
CA GLY A 339 -5.07 -2.29 37.44
C GLY A 339 -6.25 -3.18 37.04
N LEU A 340 -5.93 -4.32 36.42
CA LEU A 340 -6.91 -5.33 36.01
C LEU A 340 -7.77 -5.84 37.19
N ASP A 341 -7.27 -5.74 38.42
CA ASP A 341 -7.98 -6.08 39.66
C ASP A 341 -9.24 -5.24 39.91
N GLN A 342 -9.24 -3.98 39.49
CA GLN A 342 -10.40 -3.11 39.64
C GLN A 342 -11.52 -3.51 38.68
N SER A 343 -11.17 -3.81 37.42
CA SER A 343 -12.11 -4.33 36.43
C SER A 343 -12.66 -5.70 36.85
N ASP A 344 -11.81 -6.58 37.38
CA ASP A 344 -12.22 -7.88 37.93
C ASP A 344 -13.22 -7.73 39.09
N ALA A 345 -12.98 -6.79 40.00
CA ALA A 345 -13.89 -6.51 41.11
C ALA A 345 -15.27 -6.03 40.63
N ASN A 346 -15.30 -5.10 39.67
CA ASN A 346 -16.53 -4.67 39.01
C ASN A 346 -17.26 -5.87 38.39
N ALA A 347 -16.55 -6.71 37.62
CA ALA A 347 -17.13 -7.86 36.94
C ALA A 347 -17.77 -8.85 37.93
N ARG A 348 -17.07 -9.19 39.01
CA ARG A 348 -17.57 -10.09 40.06
C ARG A 348 -18.79 -9.53 40.77
N GLN A 349 -18.73 -8.27 41.21
CA GLN A 349 -19.81 -7.67 42.00
C GLN A 349 -21.07 -7.47 41.17
N ILE A 350 -20.94 -7.03 39.91
CA ILE A 350 -22.08 -6.87 38.99
C ILE A 350 -22.69 -8.22 38.63
N THR A 351 -21.85 -9.24 38.34
CA THR A 351 -22.36 -10.59 38.08
C THR A 351 -23.07 -11.16 39.30
N ALA A 352 -22.54 -10.95 40.50
CA ALA A 352 -23.19 -11.37 41.75
C ALA A 352 -24.53 -10.67 42.00
N ALA A 353 -24.72 -9.46 41.47
CA ALA A 353 -26.01 -8.75 41.48
C ALA A 353 -27.00 -9.27 40.42
N GLY A 354 -26.58 -10.17 39.53
CA GLY A 354 -27.37 -10.69 38.42
C GLY A 354 -27.18 -9.97 37.09
N GLY A 355 -26.24 -9.03 37.00
CA GLY A 355 -25.92 -8.33 35.75
C GLY A 355 -25.10 -9.19 34.77
N LYS A 356 -25.33 -8.99 33.46
CA LYS A 356 -24.54 -9.63 32.39
C LYS A 356 -23.29 -8.80 32.10
N VAL A 357 -22.12 -9.39 32.27
CA VAL A 357 -20.82 -8.71 32.08
C VAL A 357 -20.05 -9.30 30.90
N LYS A 358 -19.54 -8.41 30.05
CA LYS A 358 -18.52 -8.68 29.04
C LYS A 358 -17.25 -7.92 29.40
N THR A 359 -16.10 -8.54 29.24
CA THR A 359 -14.81 -7.94 29.62
C THR A 359 -13.86 -7.92 28.43
N VAL A 360 -13.18 -6.79 28.23
CA VAL A 360 -12.13 -6.62 27.24
C VAL A 360 -10.90 -6.07 27.93
N TRP A 361 -9.78 -6.79 27.83
CA TRP A 361 -8.47 -6.25 28.14
C TRP A 361 -7.78 -5.86 26.83
N TYR A 362 -7.19 -4.67 26.80
CA TYR A 362 -6.47 -4.18 25.63
C TYR A 362 -5.11 -3.66 26.07
N THR A 363 -4.18 -3.53 25.14
CA THR A 363 -2.78 -3.29 25.48
C THR A 363 -2.48 -1.92 26.12
N GLY A 364 -3.44 -1.00 26.10
CA GLY A 364 -3.31 0.36 26.60
C GLY A 364 -3.60 0.48 28.11
N GLY A 365 -4.17 1.61 28.51
CA GLY A 365 -4.36 2.00 29.91
C GLY A 365 -3.91 3.44 30.16
N HIS A 366 -3.97 3.91 31.41
CA HIS A 366 -3.46 5.24 31.77
C HIS A 366 -1.99 5.45 31.39
N ASP A 367 -1.19 4.39 31.39
CA ASP A 367 0.21 4.43 31.00
C ASP A 367 0.48 3.98 29.56
N GLY A 368 -0.53 3.39 28.88
CA GLY A 368 -0.37 2.68 27.60
C GLY A 368 -1.20 3.22 26.44
N GLY A 369 -2.05 4.23 26.66
CA GLY A 369 -2.88 4.83 25.62
C GLY A 369 -4.36 4.48 25.74
N LYS A 370 -5.22 5.30 25.11
CA LYS A 370 -6.68 5.09 25.04
C LYS A 370 -7.06 3.99 24.03
N PRO A 371 -8.28 3.42 24.08
CA PRO A 371 -8.77 2.49 23.06
C PRO A 371 -8.61 3.06 21.65
N GLY A 372 -8.12 2.23 20.71
CA GLY A 372 -8.04 2.59 19.30
C GLY A 372 -9.39 2.52 18.59
N PRO A 373 -9.45 2.87 17.29
CA PRO A 373 -10.70 2.97 16.54
C PRO A 373 -11.48 1.65 16.47
N GLN A 374 -10.82 0.49 16.38
CA GLN A 374 -11.52 -0.79 16.32
C GLN A 374 -12.20 -1.12 17.64
N LEU A 375 -11.54 -0.87 18.77
CA LEU A 375 -12.10 -1.09 20.09
C LEU A 375 -13.20 -0.07 20.42
N ARG A 376 -13.05 1.20 20.03
CA ARG A 376 -14.13 2.20 20.14
C ARG A 376 -15.36 1.81 19.32
N ALA A 377 -15.18 1.29 18.10
CA ALA A 377 -16.27 0.75 17.31
C ALA A 377 -16.97 -0.43 18.00
N LYS A 378 -16.21 -1.36 18.61
CA LYS A 378 -16.78 -2.46 19.41
C LYS A 378 -17.56 -1.99 20.63
N ILE A 379 -17.09 -0.92 21.30
CA ILE A 379 -17.82 -0.29 22.42
C ILE A 379 -19.14 0.28 21.90
N ALA A 380 -19.12 1.03 20.79
CA ALA A 380 -20.31 1.59 20.17
C ALA A 380 -21.31 0.51 19.73
N ASP A 381 -20.83 -0.60 19.13
CA ASP A 381 -21.66 -1.74 18.73
C ASP A 381 -22.30 -2.44 19.94
N PHE A 382 -21.54 -2.60 21.03
CA PHE A 382 -22.06 -3.17 22.27
C PHE A 382 -23.20 -2.31 22.84
N LEU A 383 -22.96 -1.01 23.00
CA LEU A 383 -23.96 -0.09 23.53
C LEU A 383 -25.19 -0.06 22.63
N TRP A 384 -25.01 -0.01 21.31
CA TRP A 384 -26.12 0.05 20.35
C TRP A 384 -26.99 -1.20 20.45
N THR A 385 -26.36 -2.37 20.46
CA THR A 385 -27.08 -3.65 20.59
C THR A 385 -27.85 -3.71 21.90
N ALA A 386 -27.25 -3.27 23.00
CA ALA A 386 -27.87 -3.32 24.32
C ALA A 386 -29.10 -2.40 24.43
N VAL A 387 -28.99 -1.14 24.01
CA VAL A 387 -30.10 -0.17 24.14
C VAL A 387 -31.22 -0.39 23.13
N THR A 388 -30.95 -1.04 22.00
CA THR A 388 -31.97 -1.37 20.98
C THR A 388 -32.62 -2.75 21.20
N GLY A 389 -32.44 -3.34 22.39
CA GLY A 389 -33.12 -4.57 22.82
C GLY A 389 -32.47 -5.89 22.36
N GLY A 390 -31.28 -5.85 21.77
CA GLY A 390 -30.47 -7.04 21.47
C GLY A 390 -29.70 -7.56 22.68
N ASP A 391 -29.31 -8.84 22.67
CA ASP A 391 -28.35 -9.37 23.66
C ASP A 391 -26.92 -9.15 23.15
N PRO A 392 -26.13 -8.22 23.73
CA PRO A 392 -24.75 -7.99 23.31
C PRO A 392 -23.79 -9.13 23.72
N GLY A 393 -24.31 -10.12 24.45
CA GLY A 393 -23.63 -11.31 24.91
C GLY A 393 -22.69 -11.06 26.08
N THR A 394 -22.30 -12.15 26.73
CA THR A 394 -21.17 -12.18 27.66
C THR A 394 -19.92 -12.65 26.93
N GLY A 395 -18.75 -12.44 27.52
CA GLY A 395 -17.50 -12.96 26.95
C GLY A 395 -16.28 -12.27 27.53
N PHE A 396 -15.11 -12.81 27.20
CA PHE A 396 -13.85 -12.22 27.61
C PHE A 396 -12.88 -12.22 26.44
N SER A 397 -12.29 -11.07 26.14
CA SER A 397 -11.17 -10.98 25.22
C SER A 397 -10.03 -10.20 25.84
N TYR A 398 -8.80 -10.58 25.51
CA TYR A 398 -7.61 -9.87 25.95
C TYR A 398 -6.59 -9.85 24.82
N ASP A 399 -5.74 -8.82 24.81
CA ASP A 399 -4.73 -8.68 23.78
C ASP A 399 -3.40 -9.27 24.27
N VAL A 400 -2.66 -9.92 23.38
CA VAL A 400 -1.34 -10.46 23.68
C VAL A 400 -0.33 -9.75 22.78
N GLN A 401 0.54 -8.97 23.41
CA GLN A 401 1.68 -8.36 22.73
C GLN A 401 2.79 -9.40 22.50
N GLY A 402 3.16 -9.60 21.24
CA GLY A 402 4.29 -10.41 20.80
C GLY A 402 5.50 -9.56 20.42
N THR A 403 6.40 -10.15 19.65
CA THR A 403 7.64 -9.49 19.18
C THR A 403 7.35 -8.23 18.36
N LEU A 404 8.28 -7.28 18.41
CA LEU A 404 8.26 -6.09 17.57
C LEU A 404 8.27 -6.48 16.08
N ARG A 405 7.43 -5.81 15.30
CA ARG A 405 7.42 -5.86 13.84
C ARG A 405 8.57 -5.01 13.28
N ALA A 406 8.85 -5.15 11.98
CA ALA A 406 9.92 -4.42 11.29
C ALA A 406 9.79 -2.89 11.36
N ASN A 407 8.58 -2.36 11.59
CA ASN A 407 8.29 -0.94 11.79
C ASN A 407 8.44 -0.49 13.26
N GLY A 408 8.93 -1.35 14.16
CA GLY A 408 9.15 -1.01 15.57
C GLY A 408 7.90 -1.09 16.46
N THR A 409 6.73 -1.50 15.95
CA THR A 409 5.53 -1.68 16.79
C THR A 409 5.35 -3.14 17.25
N PRO A 410 4.90 -3.40 18.49
CA PRO A 410 4.60 -4.76 18.93
C PRO A 410 3.54 -5.40 18.04
N SER A 411 3.72 -6.69 17.71
CA SER A 411 2.61 -7.46 17.15
C SER A 411 1.54 -7.67 18.22
N VAL A 412 0.29 -7.33 17.93
CA VAL A 412 -0.85 -7.57 18.84
C VAL A 412 -1.73 -8.66 18.25
N ARG A 413 -2.05 -9.68 19.07
CA ARG A 413 -3.07 -10.70 18.77
C ARG A 413 -4.17 -10.64 19.83
N THR A 414 -5.44 -10.62 19.41
CA THR A 414 -6.56 -10.72 20.35
C THR A 414 -6.88 -12.19 20.61
N VAL A 415 -7.04 -12.56 21.87
CA VAL A 415 -7.48 -13.88 22.31
C VAL A 415 -8.89 -13.77 22.84
N ASN A 416 -9.81 -14.60 22.33
CA ASN A 416 -11.19 -14.67 22.79
C ASN A 416 -11.40 -15.93 23.64
N ALA A 417 -11.91 -15.73 24.85
CA ALA A 417 -12.46 -16.77 25.71
C ALA A 417 -14.00 -16.67 25.73
N ALA A 418 -14.67 -17.81 25.87
CA ALA A 418 -16.13 -17.88 25.83
C ALA A 418 -16.80 -17.13 27.00
N ALA A 419 -16.15 -17.11 28.16
CA ALA A 419 -16.59 -16.39 29.34
C ALA A 419 -15.38 -15.89 30.13
N TYR A 420 -15.58 -14.89 30.99
CA TYR A 420 -14.59 -14.49 31.98
C TYR A 420 -14.54 -15.57 33.08
N PRO A 421 -13.39 -16.26 33.28
CA PRO A 421 -13.31 -17.38 34.23
C PRO A 421 -13.74 -16.98 35.65
N GLY A 422 -14.39 -17.91 36.36
CA GLY A 422 -14.85 -17.71 37.73
C GLY A 422 -16.12 -16.88 37.92
N LEU A 423 -16.72 -16.30 36.88
CA LEU A 423 -18.01 -15.59 36.99
C LEU A 423 -19.20 -16.55 36.86
N THR A 424 -19.28 -17.26 35.74
CA THR A 424 -20.38 -18.18 35.40
C THR A 424 -19.88 -19.57 34.99
N GLY A 425 -18.56 -19.78 35.05
CA GLY A 425 -17.88 -21.00 34.63
C GLY A 425 -16.79 -21.43 35.62
N PRO A 426 -15.89 -22.36 35.22
CA PRO A 426 -14.83 -22.84 36.10
C PRO A 426 -13.91 -21.70 36.55
N ALA A 427 -13.30 -21.88 37.71
CA ALA A 427 -12.28 -20.97 38.21
C ALA A 427 -11.07 -20.90 37.27
N THR A 428 -10.33 -19.79 37.31
CA THR A 428 -9.11 -19.60 36.52
C THR A 428 -8.09 -20.68 36.82
N GLU A 429 -7.54 -21.28 35.76
CA GLU A 429 -6.41 -22.19 35.87
C GLU A 429 -5.18 -21.44 36.38
N ARG A 430 -4.51 -22.00 37.39
CA ARG A 430 -3.27 -21.43 37.95
C ARG A 430 -2.14 -22.44 37.83
N ARG A 431 -1.12 -22.09 37.04
CA ARG A 431 0.10 -22.88 36.92
C ARG A 431 1.02 -22.55 38.09
N LEU A 432 1.44 -23.57 38.83
CA LEU A 432 2.37 -23.42 39.95
C LEU A 432 3.81 -23.52 39.44
N LEU A 433 4.58 -22.44 39.65
CA LEU A 433 6.00 -22.40 39.32
C LEU A 433 6.80 -22.30 40.62
N ALA A 434 7.59 -23.33 40.93
CA ALA A 434 8.38 -23.37 42.16
C ALA A 434 9.35 -22.17 42.21
N LEU A 435 9.35 -21.44 43.33
CA LEU A 435 10.30 -20.37 43.60
C LEU A 435 11.43 -20.89 44.48
N THR A 436 12.65 -20.44 44.19
CA THR A 436 13.84 -20.78 44.95
C THR A 436 14.59 -19.53 45.38
N GLY A 437 15.23 -19.61 46.55
CA GLY A 437 16.02 -18.53 47.14
C GLY A 437 15.98 -18.60 48.67
N PRO A 438 17.08 -18.30 49.37
CA PRO A 438 17.07 -18.23 50.82
C PRO A 438 16.28 -17.02 51.31
N ALA A 439 15.87 -17.03 52.58
CA ALA A 439 15.37 -15.84 53.23
C ALA A 439 16.49 -14.77 53.31
N GLN A 440 16.19 -13.55 52.89
CA GLN A 440 17.15 -12.47 52.69
C GLN A 440 16.83 -11.28 53.61
N PRO A 441 17.83 -10.68 54.26
CA PRO A 441 17.66 -9.39 54.91
C PRO A 441 17.55 -8.28 53.86
N VAL A 442 16.61 -7.36 54.06
CA VAL A 442 16.39 -6.19 53.20
C VAL A 442 16.36 -4.93 54.04
N VAL A 443 17.11 -3.92 53.62
CA VAL A 443 17.28 -2.67 54.38
C VAL A 443 16.45 -1.57 53.75
N ARG A 444 15.59 -0.93 54.55
CA ARG A 444 15.06 0.40 54.23
C ARG A 444 16.07 1.45 54.72
N PRO A 445 16.71 2.21 53.82
CA PRO A 445 17.63 3.27 54.22
C PRO A 445 16.89 4.45 54.88
N ALA A 446 17.62 5.27 55.64
CA ALA A 446 17.07 6.49 56.20
C ALA A 446 16.53 7.42 55.10
N GLY A 447 15.35 8.00 55.32
CA GLY A 447 14.63 8.79 54.33
C GLY A 447 14.10 8.00 53.13
N ALA A 448 14.18 6.65 53.16
CA ALA A 448 13.77 5.75 52.08
C ALA A 448 14.44 6.08 50.72
N ASN A 449 15.69 6.58 50.74
CA ASN A 449 16.45 6.94 49.54
C ASN A 449 17.85 6.29 49.52
N PRO A 450 18.37 5.86 48.35
CA PRO A 450 17.72 5.87 47.04
C PRO A 450 16.57 4.86 46.97
N ALA A 451 15.50 5.18 46.24
CA ALA A 451 14.36 4.29 46.03
C ALA A 451 14.31 3.74 44.61
N ALA A 452 13.72 2.55 44.45
CA ALA A 452 13.50 1.96 43.13
C ALA A 452 12.55 2.83 42.28
N VAL A 453 12.75 2.80 40.96
CA VAL A 453 11.96 3.58 40.00
C VAL A 453 11.03 2.63 39.25
N SER A 454 9.76 2.60 39.62
CA SER A 454 8.73 1.80 38.94
C SER A 454 7.35 2.43 39.13
N GLY A 455 6.36 2.01 38.34
CA GLY A 455 4.98 2.53 38.44
C GLY A 455 4.83 4.04 38.31
N ILE A 456 5.79 4.72 37.68
CA ILE A 456 5.73 6.17 37.46
C ILE A 456 4.99 6.46 36.14
N PRO A 457 4.00 7.37 36.15
CA PRO A 457 3.24 7.77 34.97
C PRO A 457 4.14 8.15 33.79
N GLY A 458 3.83 7.65 32.60
CA GLY A 458 4.53 7.98 31.36
C GLY A 458 5.87 7.26 31.12
N LEU A 459 6.41 6.53 32.12
CA LEU A 459 7.63 5.73 31.91
C LEU A 459 7.40 4.51 30.99
N ASN A 460 6.18 3.98 30.92
CA ASN A 460 5.85 2.85 30.03
C ASN A 460 6.02 3.19 28.54
N GLY A 461 5.69 4.43 28.13
CA GLY A 461 5.89 4.89 26.75
C GLY A 461 7.37 5.00 26.37
N VAL A 462 8.24 5.38 27.31
CA VAL A 462 9.69 5.48 27.09
C VAL A 462 10.37 4.11 27.18
N ALA A 463 9.99 3.28 28.14
CA ALA A 463 10.55 1.94 28.34
C ALA A 463 10.16 0.95 27.22
N SER A 464 8.96 1.09 26.64
CA SER A 464 8.52 0.26 25.50
C SER A 464 9.21 0.61 24.18
N SER A 465 9.70 1.84 24.03
CA SER A 465 10.43 2.29 22.82
C SER A 465 11.83 1.70 22.70
N SER A 466 12.43 1.21 23.79
CA SER A 466 13.67 0.44 23.72
C SER A 466 13.92 -0.45 24.95
N ALA A 467 14.23 -1.72 24.70
CA ALA A 467 14.59 -2.68 25.75
C ALA A 467 15.85 -2.25 26.53
N ARG A 468 16.76 -1.47 25.91
CA ARG A 468 17.98 -0.96 26.54
C ARG A 468 17.73 0.17 27.54
N LEU A 469 16.76 1.07 27.26
CA LEU A 469 16.36 2.11 28.23
C LEU A 469 15.46 1.54 29.33
N GLY A 470 14.60 0.56 29.03
CA GLY A 470 13.77 -0.10 30.05
C GLY A 470 14.58 -0.74 31.18
N ALA A 471 15.72 -1.35 30.84
CA ALA A 471 16.66 -1.93 31.81
C ALA A 471 17.34 -0.89 32.72
N LEU A 472 17.40 0.39 32.33
CA LEU A 472 17.98 1.46 33.14
C LEU A 472 17.02 1.96 34.24
N PHE A 473 15.70 1.83 34.03
CA PHE A 473 14.70 2.32 34.98
C PHE A 473 14.22 1.24 35.95
N SER A 474 14.24 -0.04 35.58
CA SER A 474 13.78 -1.12 36.45
C SER A 474 14.88 -1.75 37.32
N ASN A 475 15.70 -0.92 37.99
CA ASN A 475 16.77 -1.37 38.89
C ASN A 475 16.39 -1.18 40.35
N ASP A 476 16.38 -2.26 41.12
CA ASP A 476 16.23 -2.22 42.57
C ASP A 476 17.58 -1.93 43.24
N PRO A 477 17.63 -0.99 44.21
CA PRO A 477 18.89 -0.67 44.89
C PRO A 477 19.50 -1.89 45.61
N PRO A 478 20.83 -2.11 45.51
CA PRO A 478 21.51 -3.21 46.19
C PRO A 478 21.25 -3.21 47.70
N GLY A 479 20.97 -4.38 48.29
CA GLY A 479 20.71 -4.55 49.72
C GLY A 479 19.32 -4.10 50.21
N GLN A 480 18.49 -3.53 49.34
CA GLN A 480 17.14 -3.06 49.68
C GLN A 480 16.02 -4.00 49.20
N ALA A 481 16.36 -5.14 48.58
CA ALA A 481 15.38 -6.07 48.02
C ALA A 481 15.80 -7.53 48.12
N ALA A 482 14.82 -8.40 48.37
CA ALA A 482 14.96 -9.85 48.34
C ALA A 482 14.53 -10.40 46.98
N GLN A 483 15.21 -11.42 46.48
CA GLN A 483 14.94 -12.00 45.16
C GLN A 483 14.69 -13.50 45.25
N PHE A 484 13.65 -13.97 44.55
CA PHE A 484 13.30 -15.38 44.41
C PHE A 484 13.05 -15.69 42.94
N THR A 485 13.61 -16.78 42.43
CA THR A 485 13.57 -17.08 40.99
C THR A 485 13.02 -18.47 40.73
N THR A 486 12.24 -18.62 39.66
CA THR A 486 11.76 -19.93 39.19
C THR A 486 12.84 -20.63 38.37
N ALA A 487 12.70 -21.94 38.15
CA ALA A 487 13.39 -22.57 37.02
C ALA A 487 12.93 -21.92 35.70
N PRO A 488 13.76 -21.95 34.64
CA PRO A 488 13.32 -21.58 33.30
C PRO A 488 12.06 -22.36 32.89
N VAL A 489 11.11 -21.70 32.21
CA VAL A 489 9.89 -22.36 31.73
C VAL A 489 10.18 -23.18 30.48
N ASP A 490 9.66 -24.41 30.39
CA ASP A 490 10.00 -25.32 29.28
C ASP A 490 9.42 -24.91 27.92
N GLY A 491 8.38 -24.07 27.92
CA GLY A 491 7.69 -23.59 26.71
C GLY A 491 6.93 -22.30 26.98
N GLN A 492 6.40 -21.69 25.92
CA GLN A 492 5.73 -20.39 26.02
C GLN A 492 4.55 -20.46 27.00
N LEU A 493 4.55 -19.58 28.01
CA LEU A 493 3.51 -19.43 29.02
C LEU A 493 2.92 -18.03 28.91
N VAL A 494 1.61 -17.90 28.65
CA VAL A 494 0.95 -16.60 28.66
C VAL A 494 0.33 -16.38 30.04
N ILE A 495 0.94 -15.49 30.82
CA ILE A 495 0.34 -15.01 32.07
C ILE A 495 -0.84 -14.13 31.70
N SER A 496 -2.01 -14.36 32.28
CA SER A 496 -3.25 -13.61 31.98
C SER A 496 -4.01 -13.32 33.27
N GLY A 497 -3.53 -12.34 34.03
CA GLY A 497 -4.13 -11.90 35.30
C GLY A 497 -3.11 -11.74 36.43
N SER A 498 -3.61 -11.76 37.67
CA SER A 498 -2.83 -11.52 38.89
C SER A 498 -2.23 -12.80 39.45
N SER A 499 -0.89 -12.86 39.50
CA SER A 499 -0.16 -13.96 40.12
C SER A 499 -0.17 -13.84 41.65
N THR A 500 -0.14 -14.96 42.36
CA THR A 500 -0.09 -14.95 43.84
C THR A 500 1.11 -15.74 44.35
N VAL A 501 1.66 -15.31 45.49
CA VAL A 501 2.79 -15.96 46.15
C VAL A 501 2.66 -15.80 47.67
N ARG A 502 3.04 -16.84 48.42
CA ARG A 502 3.05 -16.81 49.89
C ARG A 502 4.47 -16.50 50.40
N LEU A 503 4.59 -15.46 51.19
CA LEU A 503 5.86 -14.95 51.71
C LEU A 503 5.86 -14.95 53.24
N GLN A 504 7.06 -15.03 53.80
CA GLN A 504 7.36 -14.78 55.20
C GLN A 504 8.01 -13.42 55.35
N VAL A 505 7.47 -12.60 56.25
CA VAL A 505 8.01 -11.29 56.60
C VAL A 505 8.30 -11.27 58.09
N ALA A 506 9.55 -10.98 58.46
CA ALA A 506 9.95 -10.81 59.86
C ALA A 506 10.63 -9.46 60.06
N ALA A 507 10.46 -8.88 61.25
CA ALA A 507 11.30 -7.78 61.71
C ALA A 507 12.72 -8.29 62.05
N ASP A 508 13.70 -7.40 61.99
CA ASP A 508 15.02 -7.66 62.57
C ASP A 508 14.95 -7.54 64.11
N PRO A 509 15.28 -8.59 64.88
CA PRO A 509 15.26 -8.52 66.35
C PRO A 509 16.18 -7.43 66.93
N ALA A 510 17.23 -7.03 66.22
CA ALA A 510 18.11 -5.95 66.66
C ALA A 510 17.47 -4.56 66.53
N HIS A 511 16.51 -4.40 65.63
CA HIS A 511 15.82 -3.15 65.34
C HIS A 511 14.34 -3.42 65.06
N PRO A 512 13.57 -3.86 66.06
CA PRO A 512 12.22 -4.35 65.84
C PRO A 512 11.33 -3.23 65.30
N GLN A 513 10.69 -3.50 64.17
CA GLN A 513 9.74 -2.60 63.53
C GLN A 513 8.42 -3.34 63.36
N PRO A 514 7.31 -2.85 63.97
CA PRO A 514 6.03 -3.56 63.96
C PRO A 514 5.36 -3.54 62.58
N ASP A 515 5.75 -2.61 61.70
CA ASP A 515 5.16 -2.42 60.38
C ASP A 515 6.20 -2.46 59.26
N ALA A 516 5.97 -3.34 58.28
CA ALA A 516 6.73 -3.39 57.04
C ALA A 516 5.92 -2.88 55.86
N VAL A 517 6.35 -1.78 55.25
CA VAL A 517 5.93 -1.34 53.91
C VAL A 517 6.91 -1.92 52.88
N LEU A 518 6.38 -2.70 51.95
CA LEU A 518 7.13 -3.50 50.98
C LEU A 518 6.51 -3.40 49.57
N PHE A 519 7.32 -3.69 48.56
CA PHE A 519 6.96 -3.56 47.15
C PHE A 519 7.35 -4.83 46.39
N ALA A 520 6.35 -5.61 45.97
CA ALA A 520 6.57 -6.83 45.19
C ALA A 520 6.49 -6.54 43.68
N LYS A 521 7.45 -7.09 42.93
CA LYS A 521 7.61 -6.95 41.48
C LYS A 521 7.89 -8.30 40.86
N LEU A 522 7.35 -8.57 39.68
CA LEU A 522 7.56 -9.81 38.95
C LEU A 522 8.24 -9.54 37.61
N TYR A 523 9.49 -9.96 37.49
CA TYR A 523 10.30 -9.76 36.30
C TYR A 523 10.28 -11.00 35.41
N ASP A 524 10.21 -10.76 34.11
CA ASP A 524 10.56 -11.70 33.05
C ASP A 524 12.08 -11.61 32.82
N VAL A 525 12.80 -12.72 33.01
CA VAL A 525 14.27 -12.79 32.90
C VAL A 525 14.65 -13.68 31.74
N GLY A 526 15.26 -13.07 30.72
CA GLY A 526 15.76 -13.74 29.52
C GLY A 526 17.02 -14.58 29.78
N GLN A 527 17.34 -15.46 28.84
CA GLN A 527 18.53 -16.32 28.90
C GLN A 527 19.84 -15.52 28.87
N ASP A 528 19.82 -14.33 28.27
CA ASP A 528 20.92 -13.37 28.24
C ASP A 528 21.05 -12.55 29.54
N GLY A 529 20.19 -12.82 30.52
CA GLY A 529 20.12 -12.09 31.79
C GLY A 529 19.38 -10.76 31.71
N SER A 530 18.84 -10.38 30.55
CA SER A 530 17.97 -9.22 30.42
C SER A 530 16.75 -9.37 31.33
N ARG A 531 16.28 -8.26 31.91
CA ARG A 531 15.14 -8.25 32.82
C ARG A 531 14.12 -7.24 32.35
N VAL A 532 12.86 -7.63 32.31
CA VAL A 532 11.73 -6.77 31.96
C VAL A 532 10.70 -6.84 33.06
N LEU A 533 10.28 -5.67 33.56
CA LEU A 533 9.13 -5.54 34.45
C LEU A 533 7.87 -5.25 33.60
N PRO A 534 6.95 -6.21 33.42
CA PRO A 534 5.77 -5.98 32.58
C PRO A 534 4.94 -4.80 33.10
N ALA A 535 4.55 -3.91 32.19
CA ALA A 535 3.79 -2.67 32.45
C ALA A 535 4.39 -1.74 33.54
N ASN A 536 5.66 -1.92 33.93
CA ASN A 536 6.27 -1.31 35.13
C ASN A 536 5.40 -1.46 36.40
N ALA A 537 4.62 -2.55 36.49
CA ALA A 537 3.62 -2.72 37.53
C ALA A 537 4.24 -3.18 38.88
N ILE A 538 3.68 -2.68 39.99
CA ILE A 538 4.15 -2.97 41.35
C ILE A 538 2.96 -3.34 42.24
N ALA A 539 3.12 -4.35 43.10
CA ALA A 539 2.21 -4.65 44.20
C ALA A 539 2.77 -4.09 45.51
N PRO A 540 2.32 -2.91 45.97
CA PRO A 540 2.65 -2.41 47.29
C PRO A 540 1.84 -3.15 48.36
N PHE A 541 2.46 -3.44 49.50
CA PHE A 541 1.75 -4.04 50.62
C PHE A 541 2.34 -3.61 51.95
N ARG A 542 1.48 -3.63 52.97
CA ARG A 542 1.84 -3.40 54.36
C ARG A 542 1.58 -4.67 55.16
N VAL A 543 2.56 -5.07 55.95
CA VAL A 543 2.41 -6.11 56.97
C VAL A 543 2.54 -5.44 58.33
N SER A 544 1.49 -5.54 59.14
CA SER A 544 1.43 -4.96 60.48
C SER A 544 1.46 -6.04 61.54
N GLY A 545 1.88 -5.67 62.76
CA GLY A 545 1.96 -6.58 63.90
C GLY A 545 3.11 -7.58 63.80
N LEU A 546 4.24 -7.18 63.18
CA LEU A 546 5.44 -8.02 63.15
C LEU A 546 5.99 -8.22 64.56
N PRO A 547 6.19 -9.48 65.01
CA PRO A 547 6.78 -9.77 66.31
C PRO A 547 8.19 -9.19 66.47
N ALA A 548 8.45 -8.55 67.62
CA ALA A 548 9.74 -7.95 67.93
C ALA A 548 10.88 -8.98 68.10
N ASP A 549 10.54 -10.25 68.35
CA ASP A 549 11.49 -11.36 68.47
C ASP A 549 11.96 -11.91 67.11
N GLY A 550 11.45 -11.36 66.00
CA GLY A 550 11.80 -11.78 64.63
C GLY A 550 11.05 -13.03 64.16
N THR A 551 10.01 -13.46 64.87
CA THR A 551 9.12 -14.52 64.38
C THR A 551 8.46 -14.07 63.05
N PRO A 552 8.57 -14.85 61.97
CA PRO A 552 8.00 -14.47 60.67
C PRO A 552 6.48 -14.55 60.68
N VAL A 553 5.85 -13.61 59.97
CA VAL A 553 4.43 -13.60 59.64
C VAL A 553 4.26 -14.03 58.18
N ASP A 554 3.40 -15.01 57.96
CA ASP A 554 3.02 -15.48 56.63
C ASP A 554 1.98 -14.54 56.01
N VAL A 555 2.21 -14.13 54.77
CA VAL A 555 1.28 -13.33 53.97
C VAL A 555 1.18 -13.86 52.55
N THR A 556 -0.02 -13.84 51.98
CA THR A 556 -0.24 -14.07 50.55
C THR A 556 -0.24 -12.72 49.84
N VAL A 557 0.70 -12.54 48.92
CA VAL A 557 0.81 -11.33 48.10
C VAL A 557 0.20 -11.58 46.73
N THR A 558 -0.72 -10.72 46.32
CA THR A 558 -1.30 -10.67 44.98
C THR A 558 -0.54 -9.65 44.14
N LEU A 559 0.17 -10.11 43.12
CA LEU A 559 0.91 -9.28 42.18
C LEU A 559 -0.06 -8.58 41.21
N PRO A 560 0.36 -7.48 40.55
CA PRO A 560 -0.49 -6.79 39.59
C PRO A 560 -0.89 -7.72 38.44
N GLY A 561 -2.11 -7.54 37.94
CA GLY A 561 -2.59 -8.29 36.79
C GLY A 561 -1.83 -7.91 35.52
N ILE A 562 -1.29 -8.90 34.81
CA ILE A 562 -0.57 -8.69 33.55
C ILE A 562 -1.06 -9.65 32.47
N VAL A 563 -0.94 -9.23 31.21
CA VAL A 563 -1.02 -10.13 30.06
C VAL A 563 0.33 -10.16 29.37
N ARG A 564 1.07 -11.27 29.52
CA ARG A 564 2.45 -11.35 29.02
C ARG A 564 2.80 -12.77 28.56
N PRO A 565 3.23 -12.96 27.30
CA PRO A 565 3.90 -14.19 26.92
C PRO A 565 5.31 -14.24 27.52
N ILE A 566 5.60 -15.31 28.25
CA ILE A 566 6.92 -15.67 28.77
C ILE A 566 7.47 -16.75 27.85
N GLU A 567 8.61 -16.48 27.22
CA GLU A 567 9.20 -17.37 26.24
C GLU A 567 9.85 -18.61 26.87
N GLY A 568 9.97 -19.69 26.10
CA GLY A 568 10.67 -20.90 26.53
C GLY A 568 12.13 -20.60 26.93
N GLY A 569 12.55 -21.11 28.08
CA GLY A 569 13.86 -20.88 28.68
C GLY A 569 14.01 -19.55 29.42
N HIS A 570 12.97 -18.71 29.49
CA HIS A 570 12.95 -17.56 30.41
C HIS A 570 12.59 -18.01 31.83
N ALA A 571 13.07 -17.28 32.83
CA ALA A 571 12.69 -17.48 34.23
C ALA A 571 11.88 -16.29 34.76
N LEU A 572 11.00 -16.54 35.73
CA LEU A 572 10.32 -15.48 36.45
C LEU A 572 11.07 -15.16 37.75
N ARG A 573 11.27 -13.88 38.02
CA ARG A 573 11.92 -13.40 39.24
C ARG A 573 11.01 -12.50 40.04
N LEU A 574 10.63 -12.95 41.22
CA LEU A 574 9.97 -12.15 42.23
C LEU A 574 11.02 -11.31 42.97
N VAL A 575 10.81 -10.00 43.02
CA VAL A 575 11.64 -9.07 43.81
C VAL A 575 10.75 -8.37 44.82
N VAL A 576 11.16 -8.35 46.09
CA VAL A 576 10.45 -7.68 47.18
C VAL A 576 11.37 -6.63 47.79
N GLY A 577 11.10 -5.37 47.47
CA GLY A 577 11.88 -4.21 47.91
C GLY A 577 11.25 -3.45 49.08
N THR A 578 12.03 -2.60 49.73
CA THR A 578 11.57 -1.76 50.86
C THR A 578 11.29 -0.30 50.49
N THR A 579 11.63 0.11 49.27
CA THR A 579 11.54 1.50 48.76
C THR A 579 11.01 1.54 47.32
N ASP A 580 10.18 2.53 47.01
CA ASP A 580 9.70 2.79 45.66
C ASP A 580 9.32 4.28 45.48
N GLN A 581 9.67 4.89 44.35
CA GLN A 581 9.39 6.29 44.06
C GLN A 581 7.91 6.59 43.78
N GLY A 582 7.12 5.60 43.37
CA GLY A 582 5.68 5.74 43.11
C GLY A 582 4.82 5.87 44.37
N TYR A 583 5.35 5.44 45.52
CA TYR A 583 4.58 5.21 46.75
C TYR A 583 5.19 5.91 47.98
N ALA A 584 4.35 6.14 48.98
CA ALA A 584 4.79 6.63 50.28
C ALA A 584 5.47 5.50 51.07
N ALA A 585 6.74 5.70 51.42
CA ALA A 585 7.51 4.80 52.27
C ALA A 585 7.88 5.53 53.59
N PRO A 586 7.87 4.85 54.75
CA PRO A 586 8.31 5.45 56.00
C PRO A 586 9.77 5.91 55.92
N ALA A 587 10.07 7.10 56.45
CA ALA A 587 11.42 7.66 56.44
C ALA A 587 12.37 6.99 57.44
N ALA A 588 11.84 6.32 58.47
CA ALA A 588 12.64 5.64 59.48
C ALA A 588 13.39 4.45 58.85
N PRO A 589 14.70 4.28 59.14
CA PRO A 589 15.46 3.12 58.70
C PRO A 589 14.94 1.85 59.37
N ALA A 590 14.94 0.74 58.63
CA ALA A 590 14.44 -0.55 59.10
C ALA A 590 15.14 -1.70 58.40
N VAL A 591 15.21 -2.86 59.05
CA VAL A 591 15.68 -4.11 58.44
C VAL A 591 14.58 -5.15 58.59
N PHE A 592 14.26 -5.82 57.50
CA PHE A 592 13.28 -6.91 57.47
C PHE A 592 13.93 -8.16 56.90
N ARG A 593 13.44 -9.34 57.29
CA ARG A 593 13.80 -10.60 56.62
C ARG A 593 12.62 -11.07 55.80
N ILE A 594 12.86 -11.26 54.50
CA ILE A 594 11.85 -11.75 53.56
C ILE A 594 12.22 -13.15 53.12
N GLY A 595 11.28 -14.09 53.20
CA GLY A 595 11.44 -15.47 52.80
C GLY A 595 10.21 -16.02 52.07
N LEU A 596 10.33 -17.24 51.56
CA LEU A 596 9.20 -18.03 51.05
C LEU A 596 8.57 -18.80 52.21
N ALA A 597 7.23 -18.93 52.25
CA ALA A 597 6.49 -19.51 53.38
C ALA A 597 6.56 -21.05 53.50
N GLY A 598 7.75 -21.62 53.37
CA GLY A 598 8.04 -23.06 53.49
C GLY A 598 8.65 -23.69 52.23
N GLY A 599 9.21 -24.90 52.38
CA GLY A 599 9.78 -25.68 51.28
C GLY A 599 8.68 -26.12 50.30
N GLY A 600 8.72 -25.64 49.06
CA GLY A 600 7.70 -25.91 48.05
C GLY A 600 6.78 -24.73 47.72
N THR A 601 7.05 -23.53 48.25
CA THR A 601 6.34 -22.31 47.84
C THR A 601 6.46 -22.10 46.33
N ALA A 602 5.32 -21.88 45.67
CA ALA A 602 5.24 -21.65 44.25
C ALA A 602 4.57 -20.30 43.96
N LEU A 603 5.00 -19.69 42.86
CA LEU A 603 4.28 -18.62 42.20
C LEU A 603 3.08 -19.22 41.45
N ALA A 604 1.86 -18.85 41.85
CA ALA A 604 0.64 -19.30 41.20
C ALA A 604 0.24 -18.31 40.09
N VAL A 605 0.55 -18.68 38.85
CA VAL A 605 0.40 -17.83 37.66
C VAL A 605 -0.93 -18.14 36.96
N PRO A 606 -1.84 -17.15 36.77
CA PRO A 606 -3.11 -17.38 36.09
C PRO A 606 -2.92 -17.55 34.59
N VAL A 607 -3.62 -18.54 34.03
CA VAL A 607 -3.69 -18.82 32.60
C VAL A 607 -5.16 -18.83 32.20
N VAL A 608 -5.49 -18.07 31.15
CA VAL A 608 -6.84 -18.08 30.58
C VAL A 608 -6.76 -18.63 29.16
N PRO A 609 -7.15 -19.89 28.91
CA PRO A 609 -7.16 -20.42 27.56
C PRO A 609 -8.19 -19.70 26.68
N GLY A 610 -7.84 -19.47 25.41
CA GLY A 610 -8.74 -18.86 24.45
C GLY A 610 -8.30 -19.10 23.01
N LYS A 611 -9.16 -18.72 22.06
CA LYS A 611 -8.86 -18.82 20.62
C LYS A 611 -8.29 -17.49 20.14
N SER A 612 -7.08 -17.50 19.59
CA SER A 612 -6.54 -16.33 18.92
C SER A 612 -7.37 -16.00 17.69
N VAL A 613 -7.87 -14.77 17.63
CA VAL A 613 -8.55 -14.25 16.44
C VAL A 613 -7.46 -13.76 15.51
N GLY A 614 -7.24 -14.49 14.41
CA GLY A 614 -6.42 -13.97 13.32
C GLY A 614 -7.03 -12.67 12.80
N SER A 615 -6.21 -11.70 12.43
CA SER A 615 -6.70 -10.51 11.73
C SER A 615 -7.56 -10.97 10.54
N PRO A 616 -8.76 -10.39 10.32
CA PRO A 616 -9.56 -10.71 9.15
C PRO A 616 -8.68 -10.65 7.91
N ALA A 617 -8.76 -11.66 7.04
CA ALA A 617 -8.04 -11.60 5.77
C ALA A 617 -8.35 -10.25 5.11
N PRO A 618 -7.36 -9.55 4.52
CA PRO A 618 -7.59 -8.23 3.96
C PRO A 618 -8.38 -8.38 2.65
N ILE A 619 -9.69 -8.64 2.78
CA ILE A 619 -10.60 -8.97 1.68
C ILE A 619 -10.54 -7.88 0.63
N GLY A 620 -10.46 -6.60 1.02
CA GLY A 620 -10.30 -5.49 0.07
C GLY A 620 -9.02 -5.57 -0.77
N GLN A 621 -7.89 -5.97 -0.19
CA GLN A 621 -6.63 -6.14 -0.91
C GLN A 621 -6.65 -7.39 -1.79
N LEU A 622 -7.22 -8.48 -1.30
CA LEU A 622 -7.39 -9.72 -2.05
C LEU A 622 -8.34 -9.55 -3.24
N VAL A 623 -9.44 -8.81 -3.05
CA VAL A 623 -10.36 -8.40 -4.13
C VAL A 623 -9.63 -7.48 -5.11
N GLY A 624 -8.84 -6.51 -4.63
CA GLY A 624 -8.02 -5.65 -5.49
C GLY A 624 -7.01 -6.44 -6.34
N ILE A 625 -6.31 -7.42 -5.74
CA ILE A 625 -5.41 -8.33 -6.44
C ILE A 625 -6.19 -9.19 -7.45
N GLY A 626 -7.34 -9.73 -7.06
CA GLY A 626 -8.19 -10.55 -7.93
C GLY A 626 -8.68 -9.77 -9.16
N VAL A 627 -9.15 -8.53 -8.97
CA VAL A 627 -9.56 -7.64 -10.07
C VAL A 627 -8.37 -7.31 -10.97
N THR A 628 -7.20 -7.01 -10.40
CA THR A 628 -5.98 -6.71 -11.17
C THR A 628 -5.53 -7.90 -12.01
N LEU A 629 -5.55 -9.11 -11.44
CA LEU A 629 -5.24 -10.35 -12.15
C LEU A 629 -6.25 -10.65 -13.26
N ALA A 630 -7.55 -10.42 -13.03
CA ALA A 630 -8.58 -10.59 -14.03
C ALA A 630 -8.44 -9.62 -15.21
N ILE A 631 -8.09 -8.35 -14.94
CA ILE A 631 -7.80 -7.35 -15.99
C ILE A 631 -6.55 -7.76 -16.78
N GLY A 632 -5.50 -8.23 -16.09
CA GLY A 632 -4.30 -8.75 -16.75
C GLY A 632 -4.60 -9.94 -17.66
N LEU A 633 -5.41 -10.89 -17.19
CA LEU A 633 -5.81 -12.08 -17.95
C LEU A 633 -6.67 -11.71 -19.18
N ALA A 634 -7.62 -10.77 -19.03
CA ALA A 634 -8.44 -10.28 -20.12
C ALA A 634 -7.59 -9.56 -21.20
N ALA A 635 -6.59 -8.78 -20.79
CA ALA A 635 -5.65 -8.12 -21.71
C ALA A 635 -4.79 -9.14 -22.48
N VAL A 636 -4.34 -10.22 -21.83
CA VAL A 636 -3.59 -11.32 -22.47
C VAL A 636 -4.47 -12.10 -23.46
N LEU A 637 -5.70 -12.44 -23.08
CA LEU A 637 -6.68 -13.08 -23.96
C LEU A 637 -7.03 -12.23 -25.18
N PHE A 638 -7.23 -10.93 -24.99
CA PHE A 638 -7.48 -9.97 -26.08
C PHE A 638 -6.26 -9.85 -27.03
N ALA A 639 -5.05 -9.83 -26.48
CA ALA A 639 -3.81 -9.82 -27.27
C ALA A 639 -3.56 -11.14 -28.03
N ALA A 640 -3.96 -12.29 -27.47
CA ALA A 640 -3.85 -13.59 -28.11
C ALA A 640 -4.86 -13.76 -29.27
N LEU A 641 -6.10 -13.33 -29.08
CA LEU A 641 -7.15 -13.34 -30.12
C LEU A 641 -6.82 -12.42 -31.29
N ARG A 642 -6.15 -11.28 -31.03
CA ARG A 642 -5.72 -10.35 -32.09
C ARG A 642 -4.54 -10.89 -32.91
N ARG A 643 -3.63 -11.68 -32.32
CA ARG A 643 -2.51 -12.32 -33.04
C ARG A 643 -2.96 -13.43 -34.01
N ARG A 644 -4.02 -14.18 -33.67
CA ARG A 644 -4.59 -15.22 -34.57
C ARG A 644 -5.24 -14.67 -35.84
N ARG A 645 -5.59 -13.37 -35.90
CA ARG A 645 -6.15 -12.72 -37.10
C ARG A 645 -5.11 -12.09 -38.04
N ALA A 646 -3.80 -12.22 -37.77
CA ALA A 646 -2.74 -11.50 -38.49
C ALA A 646 -1.93 -12.33 -39.50
N THR A 647 -2.27 -13.60 -39.72
CA THR A 647 -1.65 -14.44 -40.77
C THR A 647 -2.70 -14.77 -41.83
N ASP A 648 -3.00 -13.78 -42.66
CA ASP A 648 -3.77 -13.94 -43.90
C ASP A 648 -2.79 -14.33 -45.02
N VAL A 649 -2.61 -15.64 -45.20
CA VAL A 649 -1.79 -16.22 -46.27
C VAL A 649 -2.72 -16.75 -47.34
N ASP A 650 -2.58 -16.25 -48.57
CA ASP A 650 -3.30 -16.80 -49.71
C ASP A 650 -2.50 -18.00 -50.27
N PRO A 651 -3.00 -19.24 -50.12
CA PRO A 651 -2.30 -20.43 -50.59
C PRO A 651 -2.12 -20.47 -52.12
N GLY A 652 -2.99 -19.81 -52.90
CA GLY A 652 -2.89 -19.76 -54.36
C GLY A 652 -1.73 -18.91 -54.87
N LEU A 653 -1.20 -18.03 -54.03
CA LEU A 653 -0.11 -17.10 -54.36
C LEU A 653 1.21 -17.43 -53.62
N ALA A 654 1.28 -18.58 -52.93
CA ALA A 654 2.44 -18.97 -52.13
C ALA A 654 3.73 -19.11 -52.97
N GLY A 655 3.60 -19.54 -54.23
CA GLY A 655 4.71 -19.67 -55.19
C GLY A 655 5.05 -18.40 -55.96
N THR A 656 4.32 -17.30 -55.75
CA THR A 656 4.49 -16.05 -56.49
C THR A 656 5.31 -15.04 -55.67
N PRO A 657 6.48 -14.59 -56.16
CA PRO A 657 7.34 -13.66 -55.43
C PRO A 657 6.66 -12.36 -55.05
N LEU A 658 5.94 -11.72 -55.97
CA LEU A 658 5.31 -10.43 -55.71
C LEU A 658 4.00 -10.28 -56.49
N VAL A 659 2.94 -9.89 -55.78
CA VAL A 659 1.67 -9.47 -56.36
C VAL A 659 1.30 -8.12 -55.75
N ILE A 660 1.06 -7.14 -56.61
CA ILE A 660 0.55 -5.82 -56.25
C ILE A 660 -0.84 -5.67 -56.89
N GLU A 661 -1.83 -5.29 -56.08
CA GLU A 661 -3.23 -5.13 -56.52
C GLU A 661 -3.82 -3.82 -55.98
N GLY A 662 -4.35 -2.99 -56.88
CA GLY A 662 -5.12 -1.79 -56.56
C GLY A 662 -4.36 -0.75 -55.75
N LEU A 663 -3.02 -0.72 -55.85
CA LEU A 663 -2.18 -0.06 -54.88
C LEU A 663 -2.29 1.47 -54.98
N ARG A 664 -2.61 2.12 -53.85
CA ARG A 664 -2.78 3.57 -53.77
C ARG A 664 -2.06 4.15 -52.55
N LYS A 665 -1.36 5.27 -52.73
CA LYS A 665 -0.77 6.08 -51.66
C LYS A 665 -1.12 7.55 -51.78
N GLN A 666 -1.83 8.05 -50.77
CA GLN A 666 -2.07 9.47 -50.54
C GLN A 666 -1.39 9.91 -49.24
N TYR A 667 -0.66 11.02 -49.29
CA TYR A 667 0.00 11.62 -48.13
C TYR A 667 -0.93 12.63 -47.43
N ALA A 668 -0.63 12.90 -46.14
CA ALA A 668 -1.31 13.94 -45.39
C ALA A 668 -1.01 15.30 -46.06
N GLY A 669 -2.04 15.96 -46.61
CA GLY A 669 -1.89 17.10 -47.52
C GLY A 669 -2.54 16.90 -48.90
N GLY A 670 -3.07 15.70 -49.19
CA GLY A 670 -3.89 15.43 -50.38
C GLY A 670 -3.13 14.91 -51.59
N PHE A 671 -1.80 15.04 -51.62
CA PHE A 671 -0.94 14.55 -52.71
C PHE A 671 -1.02 13.02 -52.86
N VAL A 672 -1.36 12.56 -54.07
CA VAL A 672 -1.48 11.13 -54.42
C VAL A 672 -0.23 10.72 -55.21
N ALA A 673 0.66 9.96 -54.56
CA ALA A 673 1.92 9.53 -55.14
C ALA A 673 1.82 8.22 -55.95
N VAL A 674 0.86 7.36 -55.61
CA VAL A 674 0.48 6.16 -56.38
C VAL A 674 -1.04 6.10 -56.40
N LYS A 675 -1.64 5.96 -57.58
CA LYS A 675 -3.09 6.11 -57.78
C LYS A 675 -3.81 4.77 -57.80
N ASP A 676 -3.38 3.90 -58.71
CA ASP A 676 -3.84 2.54 -58.91
C ASP A 676 -2.74 1.78 -59.67
N LEU A 677 -2.04 0.89 -58.98
CA LEU A 677 -0.95 0.11 -59.54
C LEU A 677 -1.22 -1.36 -59.25
N SER A 678 -1.26 -2.18 -60.31
CA SER A 678 -1.47 -3.61 -60.23
C SER A 678 -0.53 -4.34 -61.19
N PHE A 679 0.31 -5.24 -60.68
CA PHE A 679 1.17 -6.12 -61.48
C PHE A 679 1.67 -7.30 -60.64
N ARG A 680 2.20 -8.32 -61.32
CA ARG A 680 2.73 -9.53 -60.70
C ARG A 680 4.15 -9.82 -61.22
N VAL A 681 4.97 -10.42 -60.36
CA VAL A 681 6.34 -10.85 -60.69
C VAL A 681 6.45 -12.34 -60.45
N GLU A 682 6.89 -13.06 -61.48
CA GLU A 682 7.11 -14.51 -61.46
C GLU A 682 8.50 -14.88 -60.97
N PRO A 683 8.71 -16.11 -60.45
CA PRO A 683 10.01 -16.59 -60.01
C PRO A 683 11.10 -16.45 -61.08
N GLY A 684 12.29 -15.99 -60.68
CA GLY A 684 13.46 -15.87 -61.56
C GLY A 684 13.47 -14.65 -62.47
N GLN A 685 12.43 -13.81 -62.43
CA GLN A 685 12.40 -12.57 -63.20
C GLN A 685 13.33 -11.51 -62.61
N VAL A 686 14.04 -10.80 -63.50
CA VAL A 686 14.60 -9.47 -63.20
C VAL A 686 13.63 -8.45 -63.76
N LEU A 687 12.86 -7.80 -62.88
CA LEU A 687 11.86 -6.81 -63.21
C LEU A 687 12.43 -5.39 -63.02
N GLY A 688 12.40 -4.59 -64.08
CA GLY A 688 12.70 -3.15 -64.04
C GLY A 688 11.44 -2.32 -63.81
N LEU A 689 11.37 -1.57 -62.72
CA LEU A 689 10.37 -0.52 -62.51
C LEU A 689 10.89 0.78 -63.13
N LEU A 690 10.41 1.11 -64.32
CA LEU A 690 10.90 2.21 -65.17
C LEU A 690 9.95 3.41 -65.13
N GLY A 691 10.51 4.62 -65.11
CA GLY A 691 9.71 5.85 -65.24
C GLY A 691 10.50 7.09 -64.82
N PRO A 692 10.02 8.31 -65.11
CA PRO A 692 10.70 9.54 -64.71
C PRO A 692 10.71 9.73 -63.19
N ASN A 693 11.52 10.69 -62.73
CA ASN A 693 11.51 11.10 -61.33
C ASN A 693 10.12 11.62 -60.94
N GLY A 694 9.62 11.20 -59.78
CA GLY A 694 8.25 11.51 -59.34
C GLY A 694 7.15 10.58 -59.87
N ALA A 695 7.46 9.55 -60.67
CA ALA A 695 6.47 8.58 -61.17
C ALA A 695 5.86 7.67 -60.09
N GLY A 696 6.37 7.70 -58.85
CA GLY A 696 5.86 6.88 -57.73
C GLY A 696 6.66 5.61 -57.42
N LYS A 697 7.82 5.39 -58.08
CA LYS A 697 8.67 4.19 -57.94
C LYS A 697 9.13 3.93 -56.50
N THR A 698 9.92 4.84 -55.91
CA THR A 698 10.39 4.73 -54.52
C THR A 698 9.23 4.62 -53.53
N THR A 699 8.12 5.33 -53.75
CA THR A 699 6.92 5.21 -52.90
C THR A 699 6.33 3.80 -52.96
N THR A 700 6.31 3.17 -54.13
CA THR A 700 5.88 1.77 -54.31
C THR A 700 6.82 0.81 -53.60
N LEU A 701 8.14 0.96 -53.75
CA LEU A 701 9.13 0.10 -53.09
C LEU A 701 9.10 0.24 -51.56
N ARG A 702 8.96 1.46 -51.03
CA ARG A 702 8.78 1.69 -49.59
C ARG A 702 7.49 1.04 -49.05
N MET A 703 6.41 0.99 -49.85
CA MET A 703 5.19 0.25 -49.47
C MET A 703 5.42 -1.26 -49.46
N LEU A 704 6.11 -1.80 -50.46
CA LEU A 704 6.48 -3.22 -50.55
C LEU A 704 7.33 -3.67 -49.36
N MET A 705 8.23 -2.83 -48.87
CA MET A 705 9.04 -3.11 -47.68
C MET A 705 8.30 -2.89 -46.35
N GLY A 706 7.05 -2.44 -46.38
CA GLY A 706 6.29 -2.11 -45.18
C GLY A 706 6.81 -0.87 -44.44
N LEU A 707 7.69 -0.06 -45.04
CA LEU A 707 8.21 1.19 -44.46
C LEU A 707 7.13 2.27 -44.42
N ILE A 708 6.23 2.28 -45.41
CA ILE A 708 5.04 3.13 -45.43
C ILE A 708 3.80 2.29 -45.72
N THR A 709 2.67 2.65 -45.12
CA THR A 709 1.40 1.91 -45.34
C THR A 709 0.65 2.47 -46.56
N PRO A 710 0.14 1.61 -47.47
CA PRO A 710 -0.75 2.06 -48.54
C PRO A 710 -2.04 2.66 -47.98
N THR A 711 -2.61 3.63 -48.68
CA THR A 711 -3.92 4.20 -48.36
C THR A 711 -5.06 3.29 -48.81
N ALA A 712 -4.88 2.60 -49.94
CA ALA A 712 -5.75 1.52 -50.43
C ALA A 712 -4.94 0.49 -51.25
N GLY A 713 -5.56 -0.64 -51.58
CA GLY A 713 -4.90 -1.77 -52.26
C GLY A 713 -4.10 -2.66 -51.33
N SER A 714 -3.42 -3.66 -51.90
CA SER A 714 -2.58 -4.58 -51.14
C SER A 714 -1.36 -5.05 -51.92
N ILE A 715 -0.34 -5.46 -51.16
CA ILE A 715 0.87 -6.09 -51.68
C ILE A 715 0.95 -7.45 -50.99
N ARG A 716 1.15 -8.51 -51.76
CA ARG A 716 1.41 -9.86 -51.26
C ARG A 716 2.77 -10.35 -51.77
N VAL A 717 3.52 -11.00 -50.89
CA VAL A 717 4.80 -11.63 -51.19
C VAL A 717 4.71 -13.07 -50.73
N PHE A 718 4.89 -14.03 -51.63
CA PHE A 718 4.69 -15.47 -51.36
C PHE A 718 3.34 -15.75 -50.65
N GLY A 719 2.26 -15.13 -51.13
CA GLY A 719 0.91 -15.23 -50.56
C GLY A 719 0.66 -14.44 -49.28
N HIS A 720 1.70 -13.97 -48.60
CA HIS A 720 1.58 -13.19 -47.36
C HIS A 720 1.31 -11.71 -47.65
N LYS A 721 0.26 -11.16 -47.05
CA LYS A 721 -0.01 -9.72 -47.12
C LYS A 721 1.08 -8.90 -46.41
N ILE A 722 1.63 -7.92 -47.10
CA ILE A 722 2.62 -7.00 -46.56
C ILE A 722 1.95 -5.96 -45.65
N ALA A 723 2.53 -5.80 -44.47
CA ALA A 723 2.23 -4.74 -43.52
C ALA A 723 3.52 -4.41 -42.74
N PRO A 724 3.61 -3.23 -42.10
CA PRO A 724 4.76 -2.89 -41.26
C PRO A 724 5.00 -3.98 -40.20
N GLY A 725 6.18 -4.61 -40.23
CA GLY A 725 6.56 -5.70 -39.33
C GLY A 725 6.05 -7.11 -39.71
N ALA A 726 5.56 -7.31 -40.94
CA ALA A 726 5.11 -8.63 -41.40
C ALA A 726 6.29 -9.64 -41.42
N PRO A 727 6.12 -10.87 -40.89
CA PRO A 727 7.19 -11.87 -40.84
C PRO A 727 7.82 -12.19 -42.21
N VAL A 728 7.03 -12.12 -43.29
CA VAL A 728 7.50 -12.37 -44.65
C VAL A 728 8.59 -11.38 -45.11
N LEU A 729 8.68 -10.18 -44.50
CA LEU A 729 9.74 -9.22 -44.82
C LEU A 729 11.15 -9.80 -44.56
N SER A 730 11.28 -10.82 -43.70
CA SER A 730 12.55 -11.53 -43.51
C SER A 730 13.03 -12.34 -44.72
N ARG A 731 12.14 -12.60 -45.70
CA ARG A 731 12.42 -13.25 -46.99
C ARG A 731 12.70 -12.25 -48.11
N ILE A 732 12.70 -10.94 -47.81
CA ILE A 732 12.97 -9.88 -48.78
C ILE A 732 14.32 -9.24 -48.45
N GLY A 733 15.21 -9.23 -49.44
CA GLY A 733 16.44 -8.44 -49.42
C GLY A 733 16.16 -7.07 -50.01
N SER A 734 16.63 -6.00 -49.38
CA SER A 734 16.28 -4.66 -49.85
C SER A 734 17.41 -3.66 -49.73
N PHE A 735 17.51 -2.81 -50.74
CA PHE A 735 18.32 -1.59 -50.72
C PHE A 735 17.46 -0.43 -51.23
N VAL A 736 17.01 0.43 -50.31
CA VAL A 736 16.18 1.60 -50.62
C VAL A 736 16.71 2.78 -49.82
N GLU A 737 16.99 3.91 -50.50
CA GLU A 737 17.52 5.15 -49.94
C GLU A 737 18.90 5.08 -49.27
N GLY A 738 19.97 4.97 -50.07
CA GLY A 738 21.34 5.25 -49.63
C GLY A 738 21.94 4.27 -48.61
N SER A 739 23.22 3.95 -48.76
CA SER A 739 23.87 2.97 -47.89
C SER A 739 24.30 3.62 -46.56
N GLY A 740 23.46 3.53 -45.52
CA GLY A 740 23.70 4.09 -44.17
C GLY A 740 24.81 3.43 -43.35
N PHE A 741 25.95 3.10 -43.99
CA PHE A 741 27.07 2.41 -43.37
C PHE A 741 27.87 3.30 -42.42
N LEU A 742 28.37 2.70 -41.34
CA LEU A 742 29.28 3.34 -40.40
C LEU A 742 30.67 3.47 -41.06
N PRO A 743 31.15 4.70 -41.36
CA PRO A 743 32.31 4.91 -42.22
C PRO A 743 33.63 4.48 -41.56
N HIS A 744 33.69 4.44 -40.24
CA HIS A 744 34.89 4.07 -39.49
C HIS A 744 35.06 2.54 -39.34
N LEU A 745 34.01 1.75 -39.61
CA LEU A 745 34.06 0.29 -39.55
C LEU A 745 34.42 -0.32 -40.90
N SER A 746 34.93 -1.56 -40.90
CA SER A 746 35.13 -2.33 -42.13
C SER A 746 33.81 -2.68 -42.80
N GLY A 747 33.85 -3.02 -44.09
CA GLY A 747 32.67 -3.54 -44.79
C GLY A 747 32.11 -4.78 -44.09
N ARG A 748 32.98 -5.70 -43.67
CA ARG A 748 32.59 -6.92 -42.93
C ARG A 748 31.86 -6.58 -41.62
N ALA A 749 32.43 -5.70 -40.81
CA ALA A 749 31.84 -5.33 -39.53
C ALA A 749 30.48 -4.64 -39.69
N ASN A 750 30.28 -3.85 -40.76
CA ASN A 750 28.97 -3.28 -41.07
C ASN A 750 27.93 -4.36 -41.38
N LEU A 751 28.28 -5.39 -42.17
CA LEU A 751 27.37 -6.49 -42.50
C LEU A 751 27.05 -7.37 -41.29
N GLU A 752 28.05 -7.67 -40.46
CA GLU A 752 27.87 -8.45 -39.22
C GLU A 752 26.95 -7.72 -38.24
N LEU A 753 27.17 -6.41 -38.04
CA LEU A 753 26.32 -5.59 -37.18
C LEU A 753 24.89 -5.50 -37.71
N TYR A 754 24.73 -5.33 -39.02
CA TYR A 754 23.42 -5.33 -39.66
C TYR A 754 22.68 -6.64 -39.41
N TRP A 755 23.33 -7.79 -39.66
CA TRP A 755 22.71 -9.10 -39.44
C TRP A 755 22.34 -9.33 -37.98
N ALA A 756 23.25 -9.01 -37.05
CA ALA A 756 23.01 -9.15 -35.61
C ALA A 756 21.79 -8.32 -35.16
N SER A 757 21.58 -7.13 -35.73
CA SER A 757 20.42 -6.29 -35.43
C SER A 757 19.06 -6.92 -35.80
N THR A 758 19.06 -7.88 -36.73
CA THR A 758 17.84 -8.63 -37.09
C THR A 758 17.44 -9.67 -36.04
N GLY A 759 18.34 -10.01 -35.10
CA GLY A 759 18.13 -11.06 -34.10
C GLY A 759 18.13 -12.49 -34.66
N ARG A 760 18.50 -12.68 -35.93
CA ARG A 760 18.55 -13.98 -36.59
C ARG A 760 19.87 -14.71 -36.29
N PRO A 761 19.88 -16.07 -36.24
CA PRO A 761 21.11 -16.84 -36.04
C PRO A 761 22.18 -16.51 -37.09
N ALA A 762 23.45 -16.43 -36.67
CA ALA A 762 24.55 -16.01 -37.53
C ALA A 762 24.80 -16.98 -38.69
N GLU A 763 24.51 -18.28 -38.50
CA GLU A 763 24.70 -19.32 -39.52
C GLU A 763 23.79 -19.10 -40.74
N LYS A 764 22.65 -18.43 -40.54
CA LYS A 764 21.67 -18.13 -41.60
C LYS A 764 22.02 -16.89 -42.41
N ALA A 765 23.13 -16.21 -42.14
CA ALA A 765 23.51 -14.98 -42.83
C ALA A 765 24.06 -15.22 -44.24
N HIS A 766 24.65 -16.40 -44.49
CA HIS A 766 25.31 -16.73 -45.76
C HIS A 766 26.36 -15.69 -46.19
N PHE A 767 27.17 -15.19 -45.25
CA PHE A 767 28.14 -14.11 -45.49
C PHE A 767 29.12 -14.38 -46.63
N ALA A 768 29.65 -15.62 -46.71
CA ALA A 768 30.63 -15.96 -47.74
C ALA A 768 30.04 -15.86 -49.15
N GLU A 769 28.85 -16.44 -49.36
CA GLU A 769 28.14 -16.43 -50.65
C GLU A 769 27.71 -15.01 -51.05
N ALA A 770 27.17 -14.23 -50.10
CA ALA A 770 26.78 -12.85 -50.36
C ALA A 770 27.98 -11.96 -50.76
N LEU A 771 29.16 -12.17 -50.14
CA LEU A 771 30.37 -11.42 -50.46
C LEU A 771 31.02 -11.85 -51.78
N GLU A 772 30.97 -13.15 -52.10
CA GLU A 772 31.43 -13.69 -53.38
C GLU A 772 30.62 -13.11 -54.54
N ILE A 773 29.28 -13.15 -54.44
CA ILE A 773 28.38 -12.62 -55.46
C ILE A 773 28.60 -11.11 -55.64
N ALA A 774 28.71 -10.35 -54.54
CA ALA A 774 28.94 -8.91 -54.58
C ALA A 774 30.32 -8.51 -55.14
N GLY A 775 31.30 -9.42 -55.18
CA GLY A 775 32.60 -9.19 -55.84
C GLY A 775 33.42 -8.06 -55.22
N LEU A 776 33.49 -7.98 -53.88
CA LEU A 776 34.29 -7.00 -53.14
C LEU A 776 35.71 -7.49 -52.79
N GLY A 777 35.98 -8.79 -52.87
CA GLY A 777 37.28 -9.39 -52.57
C GLY A 777 37.83 -9.00 -51.19
N SER A 778 39.15 -8.78 -51.09
CA SER A 778 39.81 -8.35 -49.85
C SER A 778 39.44 -6.94 -49.39
N ALA A 779 38.74 -6.16 -50.23
CA ALA A 779 38.36 -4.80 -49.86
C ALA A 779 37.34 -4.77 -48.71
N VAL A 780 36.57 -5.84 -48.50
CA VAL A 780 35.58 -5.96 -47.42
C VAL A 780 36.17 -5.72 -46.02
N GLU A 781 37.46 -6.01 -45.84
CA GLU A 781 38.17 -5.81 -44.56
C GLU A 781 38.62 -4.35 -44.34
N ARG A 782 38.61 -3.52 -45.39
CA ARG A 782 38.97 -2.09 -45.29
C ARG A 782 37.80 -1.27 -44.75
N ARG A 783 38.12 -0.17 -44.06
CA ARG A 783 37.12 0.78 -43.52
C ARG A 783 36.31 1.44 -44.65
N VAL A 784 34.98 1.51 -44.49
CA VAL A 784 34.04 1.99 -45.51
C VAL A 784 34.29 3.45 -45.91
N ARG A 785 34.88 4.29 -45.04
CA ARG A 785 35.28 5.66 -45.40
C ARG A 785 36.21 5.72 -46.62
N THR A 786 36.98 4.66 -46.86
CA THR A 786 37.93 4.56 -48.00
C THR A 786 37.30 4.02 -49.27
N TYR A 787 36.02 3.65 -49.24
CA TYR A 787 35.32 3.06 -50.38
C TYR A 787 34.89 4.15 -51.36
N SER A 788 35.08 3.87 -52.65
CA SER A 788 34.44 4.60 -53.74
C SER A 788 32.92 4.39 -53.69
N GLN A 789 32.17 5.22 -54.43
CA GLN A 789 30.72 5.08 -54.53
C GLN A 789 30.30 3.69 -55.02
N GLY A 790 30.91 3.14 -56.07
CA GLY A 790 30.64 1.77 -56.53
C GLY A 790 30.95 0.69 -55.51
N MET A 791 32.00 0.85 -54.70
CA MET A 791 32.30 -0.09 -53.62
C MET A 791 31.25 -0.05 -52.50
N ARG A 792 30.76 1.14 -52.14
CA ARG A 792 29.66 1.27 -51.16
C ARG A 792 28.37 0.66 -51.69
N GLN A 793 28.09 0.84 -52.97
CA GLN A 793 26.92 0.27 -53.63
C GLN A 793 26.95 -1.26 -53.64
N ARG A 794 28.11 -1.87 -53.94
CA ARG A 794 28.28 -3.32 -53.82
C ARG A 794 28.13 -3.83 -52.41
N LEU A 795 28.65 -3.09 -51.42
CA LEU A 795 28.47 -3.45 -50.03
C LEU A 795 26.98 -3.40 -49.63
N ALA A 796 26.22 -2.43 -50.14
CA ALA A 796 24.78 -2.32 -49.92
C ALA A 796 24.01 -3.50 -50.52
N ILE A 797 24.44 -3.98 -51.69
CA ILE A 797 23.85 -5.17 -52.31
C ILE A 797 24.26 -6.44 -51.58
N ALA A 798 25.51 -6.56 -51.12
CA ALA A 798 25.93 -7.65 -50.24
C ALA A 798 25.07 -7.68 -48.96
N GLN A 799 24.76 -6.52 -48.38
CA GLN A 799 23.85 -6.40 -47.24
C GLN A 799 22.44 -6.88 -47.58
N ALA A 800 21.90 -6.48 -48.74
CA ALA A 800 20.59 -6.94 -49.21
C ALA A 800 20.54 -8.45 -49.51
N MET A 801 21.68 -9.06 -49.86
CA MET A 801 21.81 -10.50 -50.13
C MET A 801 21.99 -11.36 -48.87
N LEU A 802 22.20 -10.77 -47.69
CA LEU A 802 22.35 -11.55 -46.46
C LEU A 802 21.09 -12.38 -46.19
N GLY A 803 21.29 -13.67 -45.92
CA GLY A 803 20.20 -14.65 -45.79
C GLY A 803 19.65 -15.16 -47.13
N LEU A 804 20.26 -14.77 -48.25
CA LEU A 804 19.94 -15.18 -49.63
C LEU A 804 18.43 -15.13 -49.94
N PRO A 805 17.79 -13.96 -49.76
CA PRO A 805 16.36 -13.81 -49.90
C PRO A 805 15.87 -14.17 -51.31
N GLU A 806 14.71 -14.82 -51.36
CA GLU A 806 14.09 -15.27 -52.61
C GLU A 806 13.60 -14.09 -53.49
N LEU A 807 13.35 -12.93 -52.88
CA LEU A 807 13.01 -11.67 -53.56
C LEU A 807 13.97 -10.56 -53.10
N MET A 808 14.65 -9.94 -54.05
CA MET A 808 15.51 -8.77 -53.82
C MET A 808 14.90 -7.52 -54.44
N VAL A 809 14.88 -6.40 -53.70
CA VAL A 809 14.26 -5.13 -54.11
C VAL A 809 15.28 -4.00 -54.01
N LEU A 810 15.64 -3.38 -55.13
CA LEU A 810 16.69 -2.37 -55.21
C LEU A 810 16.16 -1.06 -55.82
N ASP A 811 16.30 0.05 -55.11
CA ASP A 811 15.94 1.38 -55.60
C ASP A 811 17.16 2.08 -56.20
N GLU A 812 17.14 2.32 -57.51
CA GLU A 812 18.20 2.95 -58.32
C GLU A 812 19.64 2.48 -57.98
N PRO A 813 19.93 1.18 -58.11
CA PRO A 813 21.21 0.60 -57.67
C PRO A 813 22.42 1.06 -58.48
N THR A 814 22.23 1.71 -59.62
CA THR A 814 23.29 2.18 -60.53
C THR A 814 23.52 3.68 -60.47
N ASN A 815 22.74 4.41 -59.67
CA ASN A 815 22.80 5.87 -59.65
C ASN A 815 24.18 6.38 -59.19
N GLY A 816 24.77 7.27 -60.00
CA GLY A 816 26.11 7.85 -59.79
C GLY A 816 27.29 6.89 -59.92
N LEU A 817 27.10 5.74 -60.58
CA LEU A 817 28.19 4.85 -61.00
C LEU A 817 28.73 5.22 -62.39
N ASP A 818 30.02 4.98 -62.62
CA ASP A 818 30.60 5.09 -63.96
C ASP A 818 30.20 3.88 -64.85
N PRO A 819 30.31 3.98 -66.19
CA PRO A 819 29.87 2.89 -67.08
C PRO A 819 30.47 1.50 -66.78
N PRO A 820 31.77 1.36 -66.44
CA PRO A 820 32.33 0.07 -66.02
C PRO A 820 31.69 -0.48 -64.72
N GLN A 821 31.42 0.37 -63.73
CA GLN A 821 30.76 -0.04 -62.49
C GLN A 821 29.29 -0.43 -62.71
N ILE A 822 28.57 0.25 -63.63
CA ILE A 822 27.21 -0.13 -64.05
C ILE A 822 27.21 -1.52 -64.69
N HIS A 823 28.13 -1.78 -65.61
CA HIS A 823 28.25 -3.09 -66.26
C HIS A 823 28.52 -4.20 -65.22
N GLN A 824 29.46 -3.97 -64.30
CA GLN A 824 29.75 -4.94 -63.25
C GLN A 824 28.57 -5.15 -62.29
N MET A 825 27.79 -4.09 -62.00
CA MET A 825 26.60 -4.17 -61.17
C MET A 825 25.52 -5.06 -61.82
N ARG A 826 25.28 -4.87 -63.11
CA ARG A 826 24.37 -5.69 -63.91
C ARG A 826 24.73 -7.17 -63.84
N GLU A 827 26.01 -7.52 -63.96
CA GLU A 827 26.46 -8.91 -63.88
C GLU A 827 26.24 -9.52 -62.49
N VAL A 828 26.31 -8.73 -61.41
CA VAL A 828 25.95 -9.17 -60.05
C VAL A 828 24.46 -9.50 -59.97
N LEU A 829 23.59 -8.64 -60.50
CA LEU A 829 22.14 -8.84 -60.48
C LEU A 829 21.71 -10.05 -61.33
N LYS A 830 22.30 -10.20 -62.53
CA LYS A 830 22.04 -11.35 -63.41
C LYS A 830 22.49 -12.68 -62.78
N ARG A 831 23.68 -12.72 -62.17
CA ARG A 831 24.15 -13.93 -61.46
C ARG A 831 23.26 -14.29 -60.28
N TYR A 832 22.76 -13.30 -59.54
CA TYR A 832 21.81 -13.55 -58.46
C TYR A 832 20.49 -14.14 -58.99
N ALA A 833 19.94 -13.56 -60.07
CA ALA A 833 18.70 -14.05 -60.67
C ALA A 833 18.83 -15.44 -61.31
N ALA A 834 19.99 -15.76 -61.92
CA ALA A 834 20.27 -17.06 -62.51
C ALA A 834 20.18 -18.24 -61.52
N THR A 835 20.23 -17.97 -60.22
CA THR A 835 20.00 -18.97 -59.16
C THR A 835 18.52 -19.25 -58.86
N GLY A 836 17.59 -18.75 -59.70
CA GLY A 836 16.14 -18.91 -59.54
C GLY A 836 15.49 -17.86 -58.62
N ARG A 837 16.27 -16.89 -58.14
CA ARG A 837 15.81 -15.81 -57.25
C ARG A 837 15.28 -14.63 -58.05
N THR A 838 14.35 -13.89 -57.48
CA THR A 838 13.66 -12.79 -58.19
C THR A 838 14.24 -11.45 -57.78
N VAL A 839 14.44 -10.54 -58.74
CA VAL A 839 15.00 -9.21 -58.48
C VAL A 839 14.09 -8.13 -59.05
N VAL A 840 13.69 -7.17 -58.23
CA VAL A 840 12.95 -5.97 -58.63
C VAL A 840 13.88 -4.77 -58.49
N VAL A 841 14.14 -4.07 -59.58
CA VAL A 841 15.04 -2.91 -59.64
C VAL A 841 14.27 -1.71 -60.13
N SER A 842 14.37 -0.55 -59.47
CA SER A 842 13.92 0.70 -60.08
C SER A 842 15.06 1.36 -60.87
N SER A 843 14.76 1.92 -62.02
CA SER A 843 15.68 2.79 -62.75
C SER A 843 14.89 3.87 -63.51
N HIS A 844 15.54 4.98 -63.80
CA HIS A 844 15.05 5.98 -64.76
C HIS A 844 15.86 5.95 -66.07
N LEU A 845 16.88 5.10 -66.17
CA LEU A 845 17.73 4.95 -67.34
C LEU A 845 17.27 3.74 -68.16
N LEU A 846 16.71 4.02 -69.34
CA LEU A 846 16.20 3.00 -70.28
C LEU A 846 17.26 1.98 -70.68
N ALA A 847 18.46 2.45 -71.07
CA ALA A 847 19.57 1.59 -71.48
C ALA A 847 20.02 0.62 -70.38
N GLU A 848 19.82 0.96 -69.12
CA GLU A 848 20.12 0.05 -68.01
C GLU A 848 19.08 -1.07 -67.91
N VAL A 849 17.80 -0.71 -68.03
CA VAL A 849 16.69 -1.68 -67.98
C VAL A 849 16.77 -2.64 -69.17
N GLU A 850 16.97 -2.12 -70.39
CA GLU A 850 17.13 -2.94 -71.60
C GLU A 850 18.20 -4.02 -71.45
N GLN A 851 19.34 -3.66 -70.86
CA GLN A 851 20.50 -4.56 -70.80
C GLN A 851 20.51 -5.47 -69.58
N THR A 852 19.69 -5.18 -68.56
CA THR A 852 19.72 -5.85 -67.24
C THR A 852 18.45 -6.64 -66.93
N CYS A 853 17.28 -6.12 -67.34
CA CYS A 853 15.99 -6.65 -66.94
C CYS A 853 15.42 -7.59 -68.01
N THR A 854 14.74 -8.65 -67.54
CA THR A 854 13.94 -9.53 -68.41
C THR A 854 12.57 -8.93 -68.70
N HIS A 855 11.99 -8.26 -67.72
CA HIS A 855 10.66 -7.67 -67.78
C HIS A 855 10.73 -6.23 -67.30
N VAL A 856 9.83 -5.38 -67.78
CA VAL A 856 9.72 -3.98 -67.36
C VAL A 856 8.28 -3.63 -67.01
N VAL A 857 8.12 -2.78 -66.00
CA VAL A 857 6.88 -2.10 -65.62
C VAL A 857 7.13 -0.61 -65.76
N VAL A 858 6.45 0.02 -66.72
CA VAL A 858 6.56 1.45 -67.00
C VAL A 858 5.52 2.21 -66.17
N MET A 859 5.99 3.12 -65.33
CA MET A 859 5.17 3.98 -64.47
C MET A 859 5.25 5.45 -64.88
N HIS A 860 4.09 6.12 -64.89
CA HIS A 860 4.00 7.57 -65.05
C HIS A 860 2.96 8.15 -64.10
N ARG A 861 3.29 9.26 -63.42
CA ARG A 861 2.41 9.98 -62.47
C ARG A 861 1.63 9.09 -61.47
N GLY A 862 2.25 8.02 -61.00
CA GLY A 862 1.68 7.11 -60.01
C GLY A 862 0.77 6.01 -60.54
N SER A 863 0.71 5.80 -61.86
CA SER A 863 -0.09 4.76 -62.54
C SER A 863 0.78 3.87 -63.43
N LEU A 864 0.28 2.65 -63.71
CA LEU A 864 0.86 1.74 -64.70
C LEU A 864 0.57 2.23 -66.12
N VAL A 865 1.59 2.31 -66.97
CA VAL A 865 1.45 2.64 -68.40
C VAL A 865 1.54 1.37 -69.26
N ALA A 866 2.58 0.57 -69.03
CA ALA A 866 2.80 -0.69 -69.75
C ALA A 866 3.57 -1.70 -68.87
N SER A 867 3.40 -2.98 -69.12
CA SER A 867 4.18 -4.05 -68.48
C SER A 867 4.35 -5.25 -69.40
N GLY A 868 5.55 -5.84 -69.47
CA GLY A 868 5.82 -7.01 -70.31
C GLY A 868 7.30 -7.37 -70.39
N GLU A 869 7.65 -8.29 -71.30
CA GLU A 869 9.04 -8.62 -71.60
C GLU A 869 9.72 -7.45 -72.33
N VAL A 870 10.95 -7.15 -71.95
CA VAL A 870 11.73 -6.04 -72.53
C VAL A 870 11.88 -6.18 -74.05
N GLY A 871 12.06 -7.41 -74.55
CA GLY A 871 12.23 -7.69 -75.98
C GLY A 871 10.98 -7.40 -76.82
N GLU A 872 9.79 -7.67 -76.29
CA GLU A 872 8.52 -7.41 -76.97
C GLU A 872 8.22 -5.91 -77.04
N LEU A 873 8.46 -5.18 -75.95
CA LEU A 873 8.27 -3.73 -75.88
C LEU A 873 9.24 -2.94 -76.77
N ALA A 874 10.48 -3.44 -76.98
CA ALA A 874 11.47 -2.81 -77.84
C ALA A 874 11.24 -3.04 -79.34
N ALA A 875 10.48 -4.07 -79.73
CA ALA A 875 10.29 -4.49 -81.12
C ALA A 875 9.06 -3.85 -81.80
N ALA A 876 8.31 -3.02 -81.09
CA ALA A 876 7.01 -2.50 -81.52
C ALA A 876 7.05 -1.38 -82.60
N GLY A 877 8.22 -0.93 -83.08
CA GLY A 877 8.37 0.11 -84.11
C GLY A 877 8.88 -0.42 -85.46
N GLY A 878 8.15 -0.15 -86.56
CA GLY A 878 8.43 -0.61 -87.94
C GLY A 878 9.67 -0.03 -88.65
N GLU A 879 10.65 0.46 -87.90
CA GLU A 879 11.85 1.11 -88.44
C GLU A 879 12.93 0.11 -88.89
N ALA A 880 13.49 0.36 -90.08
CA ALA A 880 14.53 -0.45 -90.69
C ALA A 880 15.74 0.39 -91.10
N THR A 881 16.91 -0.23 -91.08
CA THR A 881 18.17 0.35 -91.52
C THR A 881 18.78 -0.51 -92.62
N PHE A 882 19.24 0.13 -93.69
CA PHE A 882 19.88 -0.50 -94.85
C PHE A 882 21.30 0.06 -95.03
N ARG A 883 22.31 -0.80 -95.15
CA ARG A 883 23.66 -0.42 -95.62
C ARG A 883 23.75 -0.69 -97.11
N VAL A 884 24.15 0.33 -97.87
CA VAL A 884 24.08 0.34 -99.33
C VAL A 884 25.30 1.02 -99.93
N ASP A 885 25.63 0.67 -101.17
CA ASP A 885 26.75 1.24 -101.92
C ASP A 885 26.46 2.65 -102.47
N ASP A 886 25.21 2.95 -102.82
CA ASP A 886 24.74 4.29 -103.20
C ASP A 886 23.57 4.76 -102.31
N PRO A 887 23.86 5.46 -101.19
CA PRO A 887 22.86 5.90 -100.23
C PRO A 887 21.86 6.92 -100.77
N ALA A 888 22.27 7.77 -101.73
CA ALA A 888 21.39 8.78 -102.30
C ALA A 888 20.35 8.15 -103.22
N ALA A 889 20.78 7.21 -104.08
CA ALA A 889 19.87 6.42 -104.90
C ALA A 889 18.95 5.54 -104.04
N ALA A 890 19.48 4.96 -102.96
CA ALA A 890 18.73 4.14 -102.02
C ALA A 890 17.60 4.90 -101.33
N ALA A 891 17.88 6.09 -100.81
CA ALA A 891 16.88 6.92 -100.15
C ALA A 891 15.79 7.38 -101.12
N ALA A 892 16.14 7.70 -102.37
CA ALA A 892 15.16 8.03 -103.40
C ALA A 892 14.25 6.83 -103.74
N ALA A 893 14.82 5.63 -103.88
CA ALA A 893 14.09 4.41 -104.15
C ALA A 893 13.15 4.02 -103.01
N LEU A 894 13.57 4.16 -101.74
CA LEU A 894 12.73 3.88 -100.58
C LEU A 894 11.61 4.92 -100.41
N LYS A 895 11.87 6.21 -100.66
CA LYS A 895 10.83 7.26 -100.63
C LYS A 895 9.75 7.07 -101.69
N ALA A 896 10.06 6.39 -102.79
CA ALA A 896 9.10 6.11 -103.84
C ALA A 896 8.12 4.97 -103.48
N LEU A 897 8.39 4.19 -102.43
CA LEU A 897 7.47 3.16 -101.95
C LEU A 897 6.35 3.79 -101.12
N SER A 898 5.11 3.51 -101.51
CA SER A 898 3.91 3.95 -100.79
C SER A 898 3.84 3.30 -99.41
N GLY A 899 3.82 4.11 -98.35
CA GLY A 899 3.76 3.66 -96.96
C GLY A 899 5.09 3.77 -96.18
N VAL A 900 6.19 4.10 -96.86
CA VAL A 900 7.48 4.37 -96.21
C VAL A 900 7.59 5.85 -95.82
N THR A 901 7.95 6.14 -94.58
CA THR A 901 8.14 7.50 -94.04
C THR A 901 9.51 7.64 -93.36
N ASP A 902 9.91 8.88 -93.04
CA ASP A 902 11.18 9.21 -92.36
C ASP A 902 12.41 8.51 -92.93
N VAL A 903 12.67 8.74 -94.23
CA VAL A 903 13.88 8.23 -94.89
C VAL A 903 15.03 9.22 -94.74
N ASP A 904 16.04 8.83 -93.96
CA ASP A 904 17.23 9.62 -93.63
C ASP A 904 18.53 8.89 -94.01
N VAL A 905 19.56 9.64 -94.42
CA VAL A 905 20.84 9.09 -94.91
C VAL A 905 21.97 9.51 -93.99
N GLU A 906 22.67 8.53 -93.42
CA GLU A 906 23.80 8.71 -92.53
C GLU A 906 25.02 7.93 -93.05
N GLY A 907 25.88 8.60 -93.83
CA GLY A 907 27.01 7.95 -94.48
C GLY A 907 26.55 6.88 -95.47
N GLU A 908 26.99 5.63 -95.27
CA GLU A 908 26.61 4.47 -96.09
C GLU A 908 25.31 3.77 -95.59
N LEU A 909 24.65 4.33 -94.57
CA LEU A 909 23.41 3.80 -93.99
C LEU A 909 22.21 4.66 -94.39
N VAL A 910 21.10 4.00 -94.72
CA VAL A 910 19.80 4.63 -94.97
C VAL A 910 18.78 4.06 -93.99
N HIS A 911 18.20 4.94 -93.18
CA HIS A 911 17.14 4.61 -92.22
C HIS A 911 15.79 4.93 -92.84
N ALA A 912 14.78 4.09 -92.62
CA ALA A 912 13.42 4.31 -93.09
C ALA A 912 12.41 3.64 -92.17
N ASN A 913 11.29 4.29 -91.90
CA ASN A 913 10.12 3.65 -91.30
C ASN A 913 9.31 2.99 -92.41
N LEU A 914 9.26 1.65 -92.42
CA LEU A 914 8.55 0.91 -93.46
C LEU A 914 7.05 0.74 -93.14
N GLY A 915 6.59 1.21 -91.98
CA GLY A 915 5.24 0.96 -91.50
C GLY A 915 4.99 -0.54 -91.34
N GLU A 916 3.94 -1.04 -92.00
CA GLU A 916 3.62 -2.48 -92.05
C GLU A 916 4.35 -3.23 -93.18
N LEU A 917 5.12 -2.54 -94.03
CA LEU A 917 5.80 -3.19 -95.15
C LEU A 917 6.93 -4.09 -94.65
N PRO A 918 7.04 -5.33 -95.17
CA PRO A 918 8.15 -6.21 -94.85
C PRO A 918 9.48 -5.61 -95.29
N ARG A 919 10.52 -5.72 -94.47
CA ARG A 919 11.89 -5.28 -94.82
C ARG A 919 12.39 -5.82 -96.17
N ALA A 920 11.95 -7.03 -96.56
CA ALA A 920 12.28 -7.62 -97.84
C ALA A 920 11.78 -6.80 -99.04
N GLU A 921 10.63 -6.12 -98.92
CA GLU A 921 10.12 -5.22 -99.96
C GLU A 921 11.01 -4.00 -100.11
N GLY A 922 11.48 -3.43 -98.99
CA GLY A 922 12.47 -2.36 -98.98
C GLY A 922 13.77 -2.79 -99.68
N VAL A 923 14.32 -3.96 -99.33
CA VAL A 923 15.52 -4.50 -100.02
C VAL A 923 15.25 -4.73 -101.51
N ALA A 924 14.11 -5.31 -101.88
CA ALA A 924 13.79 -5.60 -103.27
C ALA A 924 13.61 -4.33 -104.11
N ALA A 925 13.12 -3.24 -103.53
CA ALA A 925 13.02 -1.95 -104.20
C ALA A 925 14.41 -1.33 -104.42
N LEU A 926 15.28 -1.40 -103.42
CA LEU A 926 16.68 -0.95 -103.51
C LEU A 926 17.43 -1.70 -104.63
N VAL A 927 17.32 -3.03 -104.66
CA VAL A 927 17.97 -3.85 -105.68
C VAL A 927 17.39 -3.59 -107.08
N ARG A 928 16.07 -3.39 -107.22
CA ARG A 928 15.45 -3.02 -108.51
C ARG A 928 15.90 -1.65 -109.02
N ALA A 929 16.22 -0.73 -108.11
CA ALA A 929 16.80 0.56 -108.45
C ALA A 929 18.29 0.48 -108.79
N GLY A 930 18.89 -0.72 -108.77
CA GLY A 930 20.30 -0.95 -109.08
C GLY A 930 21.25 -0.71 -107.90
N VAL A 931 20.73 -0.50 -106.69
CA VAL A 931 21.52 -0.29 -105.48
C VAL A 931 21.87 -1.63 -104.84
N ALA A 932 23.14 -1.88 -104.57
CA ALA A 932 23.58 -3.07 -103.85
C ALA A 932 23.35 -2.88 -102.34
N VAL A 933 22.61 -3.81 -101.73
CA VAL A 933 22.33 -3.81 -100.28
C VAL A 933 23.27 -4.80 -99.60
N GLU A 934 24.23 -4.31 -98.82
CA GLU A 934 25.13 -5.17 -98.04
C GLU A 934 24.46 -5.72 -96.79
N GLN A 935 23.62 -4.91 -96.13
CA GLN A 935 22.97 -5.31 -94.87
C GLN A 935 21.61 -4.63 -94.71
N ALA A 936 20.61 -5.36 -94.21
CA ALA A 936 19.31 -4.81 -93.83
C ALA A 936 18.87 -5.36 -92.47
N GLY A 937 18.44 -4.50 -91.54
CA GLY A 937 18.03 -4.93 -90.18
C GLY A 937 17.11 -3.95 -89.45
N PRO A 938 16.38 -4.39 -88.41
CA PRO A 938 15.56 -3.51 -87.57
C PRO A 938 16.43 -2.50 -86.80
N ARG A 939 15.93 -1.28 -86.64
CA ARG A 939 16.49 -0.32 -85.66
C ARG A 939 15.87 -0.64 -84.28
N ARG A 940 16.69 -0.97 -83.27
CA ARG A 940 16.22 -1.38 -81.93
C ARG A 940 16.62 -0.35 -80.87
N ARG A 941 15.67 0.45 -80.36
CA ARG A 941 15.81 1.24 -79.12
C ARG A 941 14.49 1.28 -78.36
N LEU A 942 14.49 0.88 -77.08
CA LEU A 942 13.32 0.96 -76.17
C LEU A 942 13.04 2.41 -75.76
N GLU A 943 14.03 3.29 -75.96
CA GLU A 943 13.93 4.75 -75.80
C GLU A 943 12.80 5.36 -76.65
N ASP A 944 12.72 4.98 -77.93
CA ASP A 944 11.73 5.54 -78.84
C ASP A 944 10.30 5.03 -78.52
N ALA A 945 10.17 3.76 -78.14
CA ALA A 945 8.90 3.18 -77.66
C ALA A 945 8.44 3.81 -76.32
N PHE A 946 9.36 4.13 -75.42
CA PHE A 946 9.05 4.81 -74.16
C PHE A 946 8.60 6.26 -74.39
N LEU A 947 9.23 6.99 -75.31
CA LEU A 947 8.82 8.35 -75.67
C LEU A 947 7.42 8.37 -76.29
N GLN A 948 7.05 7.39 -77.12
CA GLN A 948 5.68 7.25 -77.62
C GLN A 948 4.67 6.98 -76.49
N LEU A 949 4.95 6.02 -75.61
CA LEU A 949 4.03 5.62 -74.52
C LEU A 949 3.83 6.70 -73.45
N VAL A 950 4.79 7.62 -73.29
CA VAL A 950 4.73 8.70 -72.28
C VAL A 950 4.37 10.06 -72.90
N GLY A 951 4.59 10.25 -74.21
CA GLY A 951 4.43 11.51 -74.93
C GLY A 951 3.03 11.82 -75.47
N GLU A 952 2.14 10.82 -75.63
CA GLU A 952 0.81 11.00 -76.26
C GLU A 952 -0.28 11.64 -75.37
N GLU A 953 0.00 12.04 -74.12
CA GLU A 953 -0.91 12.84 -73.28
C GLU A 953 -0.19 14.01 -72.59
N SER A 954 0.35 14.93 -73.40
CA SER A 954 0.78 16.27 -72.95
C SER A 954 -0.36 17.28 -72.99
#